data_AF-A0A946MF38-F1
#
_entry.id   AF-A0A946MF38-F1
#
_cell.length_a   1.000
_cell.length_b   1.000
_cell.length_c   1.000
_cell.angle_alpha   90.00
_cell.angle_beta   90.00
_cell.angle_gamma   90.00
#
_symmetry.space_group_name_H-M   'P 1'
#
loop_
_entity.id
_entity.type
_entity.pdbx_description
1 polymer ?
#
loop_
_entity_poly.entity_id
_entity_poly.type
_entity_poly.pdbx_seq_one_letter_code
_entity_poly.pdbx_strand_id
1 'polypeptide(L)'
;QIPSLRSQFGSQVDGRQAYIKAVILNVYSTQGSLDLWIDSFHMQTPYVGPTSPVEQQTVLANFQSPQTGSAANTQPHSNRVEIKDSILLVNGIPFMPRIIEHNGESLVYLHQLGFNTIALKHFPTHQQLEDAYRLNLKLIVPPNLNAELSPTASTEPILNWNLGLHQRESTLETLQTASELIETLPAKLARPTVATAAHQFKQVSRYADLVILNWQPLHSSLTLEQSSSQITQAMNELRRGTPYWISIATQISPVLLQQQYSIIQSQSLTQPSQPTSFQGHTTISYNQLAMVTHRSLALGARGIHFQSFSRLDRTDKETILRTRVLERLNRELQLIEPWVSGGTSTGVVNSPLEYHSVYMTKTGRTRLVWLFNRGDHEQIVSRPNDDALISFDVPGVPVTYLPYHVNYSTIHRIRTNRGSNNRIAVTPTAPYSLVVMTADPLVRDYIQRQIYANRQRILQLSYDILQLELSRVQSLRTLDSITPASLADTFNQATASHRSARNAVATNQWDVAYQHLTGAENSLRIIRFQAWQALNQYNHNLVSNPLNLHTSTFVESAWTTRGLQQSTWSPNLLPGSSMEDLNLMRRGGWKHHRDPDHSVKTLVELTSHNPREGNRCLRIQAWQDPDLATSSLLSAPVWISSPSVAVQTGDVLRIHGWVNIPVPLKHQGDGLVIYDSITGTVLADRFHHTSGWQAFTLYRVADRNGEATVSFALMGLGAVNIDNISIQKQISQRKLSTPPNPRNTLPQTTSTP
;
A
#
# COMPACT_ATOMS: atom_id res chain seq x y z
N GLN A 1 -21.81 20.49 -25.15
CA GLN A 1 -21.19 20.96 -26.41
C GLN A 1 -21.72 22.31 -26.89
N ILE A 2 -23.03 22.61 -26.83
CA ILE A 2 -23.61 23.90 -27.26
C ILE A 2 -22.98 25.14 -26.59
N PRO A 3 -22.65 25.15 -25.28
CA PRO A 3 -21.97 26.30 -24.66
C PRO A 3 -20.59 26.58 -25.26
N SER A 4 -19.85 25.54 -25.64
CA SER A 4 -18.54 25.65 -26.30
C SER A 4 -18.67 26.20 -27.73
N LEU A 5 -19.72 25.81 -28.46
CA LEU A 5 -20.00 26.30 -29.81
C LEU A 5 -20.47 27.76 -29.80
N ARG A 6 -21.28 28.16 -28.81
CA ARG A 6 -21.70 29.56 -28.63
C ARG A 6 -20.54 30.47 -28.21
N SER A 7 -19.58 29.94 -27.45
CA SER A 7 -18.35 30.65 -27.11
C SER A 7 -17.44 30.88 -28.33
N GLN A 8 -17.51 30.04 -29.35
CA GLN A 8 -16.61 30.10 -30.52
C GLN A 8 -17.25 30.79 -31.74
N PHE A 9 -18.58 30.66 -31.91
CA PHE A 9 -19.30 31.11 -33.11
C PHE A 9 -20.46 32.10 -32.81
N GLY A 10 -20.59 32.54 -31.55
CA GLY A 10 -21.58 33.54 -31.13
C GLY A 10 -22.90 32.95 -30.62
N SER A 11 -23.74 33.79 -30.02
CA SER A 11 -25.01 33.41 -29.39
C SER A 11 -26.09 32.88 -30.35
N GLN A 12 -25.88 33.09 -31.66
CA GLN A 12 -26.77 32.70 -32.77
C GLN A 12 -26.79 31.18 -33.04
N VAL A 13 -25.90 30.40 -32.40
CA VAL A 13 -25.87 28.94 -32.57
C VAL A 13 -27.15 28.31 -32.00
N ASP A 14 -28.02 27.87 -32.90
CA ASP A 14 -29.25 27.14 -32.57
C ASP A 14 -28.93 25.71 -32.15
N GLY A 15 -29.33 25.38 -30.92
CA GLY A 15 -29.16 24.06 -30.33
C GLY A 15 -30.20 23.03 -30.76
N ARG A 16 -31.29 23.49 -31.39
CA ARG A 16 -32.47 22.68 -31.72
C ARG A 16 -32.30 21.79 -32.95
N GLN A 17 -31.19 21.95 -33.69
CA GLN A 17 -30.90 21.20 -34.92
C GLN A 17 -29.56 20.45 -34.87
N ALA A 18 -29.03 20.12 -33.69
CA ALA A 18 -27.87 19.22 -33.61
C ALA A 18 -28.31 17.79 -33.96
N TYR A 19 -28.03 17.35 -35.20
CA TYR A 19 -28.24 15.97 -35.63
C TYR A 19 -26.91 15.28 -35.93
N ILE A 20 -26.86 13.97 -35.74
CA ILE A 20 -25.71 13.16 -36.15
C ILE A 20 -25.83 12.93 -37.65
N LYS A 21 -24.95 13.57 -38.44
CA LYS A 21 -24.94 13.43 -39.90
C LYS A 21 -24.37 12.08 -40.36
N ALA A 22 -23.42 11.52 -39.61
CA ALA A 22 -22.82 10.23 -39.88
C ALA A 22 -22.19 9.65 -38.60
N VAL A 23 -22.18 8.31 -38.50
CA VAL A 23 -21.33 7.58 -37.56
C VAL A 23 -20.24 6.92 -38.39
N ILE A 24 -18.98 7.25 -38.12
CA ILE A 24 -17.84 6.67 -38.83
C ILE A 24 -17.18 5.65 -37.90
N LEU A 25 -17.31 4.37 -38.23
CA LEU A 25 -16.56 3.30 -37.58
C LEU A 25 -15.19 3.19 -38.25
N ASN A 26 -14.17 3.75 -37.60
CA ASN A 26 -12.81 3.72 -38.11
C ASN A 26 -12.07 2.48 -37.57
N VAL A 27 -11.91 1.46 -38.41
CA VAL A 27 -11.27 0.20 -38.04
C VAL A 27 -9.86 0.17 -38.63
N TYR A 28 -8.85 0.20 -37.76
CA TYR A 28 -7.44 0.13 -38.16
C TYR A 28 -6.86 -1.25 -37.85
N SER A 29 -6.34 -1.93 -38.87
CA SER A 29 -5.52 -3.15 -38.72
C SER A 29 -4.07 -2.90 -39.12
N THR A 30 -3.16 -3.75 -38.63
CA THR A 30 -1.81 -3.90 -39.19
C THR A 30 -1.86 -4.61 -40.56
N GLN A 31 -0.72 -4.80 -41.22
CA GLN A 31 -0.63 -5.51 -42.49
C GLN A 31 -1.15 -6.96 -42.36
N GLY A 32 -2.16 -7.35 -43.13
CA GLY A 32 -2.84 -8.65 -43.07
C GLY A 32 -4.32 -8.57 -43.48
N SER A 33 -5.01 -9.72 -43.60
CA SER A 33 -6.45 -9.79 -43.86
C SER A 33 -7.25 -9.59 -42.56
N LEU A 34 -8.25 -8.71 -42.59
CA LEU A 34 -9.14 -8.42 -41.47
C LEU A 34 -10.58 -8.76 -41.86
N ASP A 35 -11.19 -9.71 -41.15
CA ASP A 35 -12.63 -9.95 -41.20
C ASP A 35 -13.31 -9.21 -40.04
N LEU A 36 -14.16 -8.23 -40.37
CA LEU A 36 -14.89 -7.42 -39.40
C LEU A 36 -16.36 -7.83 -39.37
N TRP A 37 -16.80 -8.37 -38.24
CA TRP A 37 -18.20 -8.72 -38.00
C TRP A 37 -18.81 -7.72 -37.02
N ILE A 38 -19.84 -7.00 -37.45
CA ILE A 38 -20.55 -6.00 -36.64
C ILE A 38 -21.96 -6.54 -36.40
N ASP A 39 -22.31 -6.70 -35.13
CA ASP A 39 -23.67 -7.05 -34.70
C ASP A 39 -24.45 -5.75 -34.34
N SER A 40 -25.39 -5.80 -33.39
CA SER A 40 -26.29 -4.71 -33.07
C SER A 40 -25.55 -3.46 -32.55
N PHE A 41 -25.52 -2.41 -33.39
CA PHE A 41 -24.98 -1.09 -33.04
C PHE A 41 -26.06 -0.23 -32.37
N HIS A 42 -25.92 0.04 -31.08
CA HIS A 42 -26.83 0.89 -30.32
C HIS A 42 -26.16 2.20 -29.89
N MET A 43 -26.81 3.32 -30.18
CA MET A 43 -26.39 4.64 -29.74
C MET A 43 -27.36 5.15 -28.66
N GLN A 44 -26.94 5.12 -27.40
CA GLN A 44 -27.76 5.56 -26.25
C GLN A 44 -27.87 7.10 -26.13
N THR A 45 -28.00 7.80 -27.27
CA THR A 45 -28.22 9.25 -27.50
C THR A 45 -27.06 10.24 -27.28
N PRO A 46 -27.11 11.38 -28.01
CA PRO A 46 -27.10 12.67 -27.34
C PRO A 46 -28.40 13.42 -27.67
N TYR A 47 -29.35 13.41 -26.74
CA TYR A 47 -30.60 14.16 -26.92
C TYR A 47 -30.40 15.61 -26.47
N VAL A 48 -30.72 16.56 -27.36
CA VAL A 48 -30.80 17.99 -27.05
C VAL A 48 -32.26 18.42 -27.20
N GLY A 49 -33.00 18.40 -26.10
CA GLY A 49 -34.37 18.90 -26.02
C GLY A 49 -34.96 18.72 -24.61
N PRO A 50 -35.90 19.57 -24.15
CA PRO A 50 -36.50 19.44 -22.83
C PRO A 50 -37.76 18.56 -22.89
N THR A 51 -37.77 17.41 -22.20
CA THR A 51 -38.87 16.80 -21.41
C THR A 51 -38.63 15.30 -21.14
N SER A 52 -39.29 14.79 -20.08
CA SER A 52 -39.01 13.65 -19.19
C SER A 52 -38.78 12.24 -19.79
N PRO A 53 -38.00 11.37 -19.12
CA PRO A 53 -37.73 10.00 -19.58
C PRO A 53 -38.91 9.08 -19.24
N VAL A 54 -39.47 8.43 -20.26
CA VAL A 54 -40.27 7.21 -20.11
C VAL A 54 -39.38 6.05 -20.53
N GLU A 55 -39.09 5.15 -19.59
CA GLU A 55 -38.47 3.86 -19.86
C GLU A 55 -39.40 3.02 -20.75
N GLN A 56 -38.98 2.75 -21.99
CA GLN A 56 -39.58 1.70 -22.81
C GLN A 56 -38.61 0.52 -22.88
N GLN A 57 -38.88 -0.51 -22.09
CA GLN A 57 -38.40 -1.86 -22.35
C GLN A 57 -38.99 -2.33 -23.68
N THR A 58 -38.14 -2.65 -24.66
CA THR A 58 -38.57 -3.26 -25.92
C THR A 58 -37.98 -4.66 -26.04
N VAL A 59 -38.88 -5.64 -26.23
CA VAL A 59 -38.59 -7.06 -26.42
C VAL A 59 -38.06 -7.29 -27.84
N LEU A 60 -37.00 -8.09 -27.99
CA LEU A 60 -36.40 -8.47 -29.27
C LEU A 60 -37.31 -9.44 -30.06
N ALA A 61 -37.54 -9.16 -31.34
CA ALA A 61 -38.30 -10.03 -32.24
C ALA A 61 -37.37 -10.99 -33.02
N ASN A 62 -37.74 -12.27 -33.04
CA ASN A 62 -37.12 -13.37 -33.79
C ASN A 62 -37.04 -13.09 -35.30
N PHE A 63 -35.92 -13.45 -35.93
CA PHE A 63 -35.83 -13.58 -37.39
C PHE A 63 -35.38 -14.98 -37.79
N GLN A 64 -36.15 -15.62 -38.68
CA GLN A 64 -35.88 -16.95 -39.26
C GLN A 64 -34.82 -16.87 -40.37
N SER A 65 -33.87 -17.81 -40.36
CA SER A 65 -32.78 -17.90 -41.32
C SER A 65 -33.18 -18.57 -42.64
N PRO A 66 -32.70 -18.11 -43.81
CA PRO A 66 -32.58 -18.94 -45.00
C PRO A 66 -31.26 -19.74 -44.94
N GLN A 67 -31.35 -21.06 -45.09
CA GLN A 67 -30.23 -21.97 -45.15
C GLN A 67 -29.33 -21.71 -46.37
N THR A 68 -28.01 -21.72 -46.19
CA THR A 68 -27.04 -22.63 -46.86
C THR A 68 -25.59 -22.18 -46.60
N GLY A 69 -24.72 -23.14 -46.23
CA GLY A 69 -23.28 -22.97 -46.09
C GLY A 69 -22.75 -23.35 -44.71
N SER A 70 -22.13 -24.52 -44.59
CA SER A 70 -21.66 -25.15 -43.35
C SER A 70 -20.89 -24.21 -42.41
N ALA A 71 -21.54 -23.85 -41.31
CA ALA A 71 -20.94 -23.15 -40.19
C ALA A 71 -19.91 -24.05 -39.50
N ALA A 72 -18.64 -23.68 -39.58
CA ALA A 72 -17.69 -24.03 -38.52
C ALA A 72 -18.14 -23.29 -37.25
N ASN A 73 -18.38 -24.05 -36.18
CA ASN A 73 -18.78 -23.58 -34.86
C ASN A 73 -17.96 -22.36 -34.37
N THR A 74 -18.44 -21.14 -34.59
CA THR A 74 -18.05 -19.96 -33.82
C THR A 74 -19.04 -19.82 -32.67
N GLN A 75 -18.71 -20.43 -31.54
CA GLN A 75 -19.39 -20.09 -30.28
C GLN A 75 -19.15 -18.59 -29.98
N PRO A 76 -20.20 -17.82 -29.63
CA PRO A 76 -20.04 -16.45 -29.18
C PRO A 76 -19.09 -16.41 -27.97
N HIS A 77 -18.12 -15.51 -27.99
CA HIS A 77 -17.01 -15.41 -27.03
C HIS A 77 -17.43 -14.89 -25.64
N SER A 78 -18.57 -15.32 -25.12
CA SER A 78 -19.01 -14.92 -23.78
C SER A 78 -18.09 -15.54 -22.74
N ASN A 79 -17.41 -14.69 -21.95
CA ASN A 79 -16.70 -15.04 -20.73
C ASN A 79 -15.27 -15.65 -20.86
N ARG A 80 -14.43 -15.06 -21.70
CA ARG A 80 -13.00 -15.42 -21.80
C ARG A 80 -12.16 -14.54 -20.88
N VAL A 81 -11.46 -15.16 -19.91
CA VAL A 81 -10.40 -14.51 -19.12
C VAL A 81 -9.06 -15.09 -19.56
N GLU A 82 -8.15 -14.24 -20.01
CA GLU A 82 -6.85 -14.68 -20.51
C GLU A 82 -5.76 -13.64 -20.24
N ILE A 83 -4.52 -14.08 -20.30
CA ILE A 83 -3.35 -13.20 -20.25
C ILE A 83 -2.67 -13.24 -21.62
N LYS A 84 -2.54 -12.09 -22.26
CA LYS A 84 -1.82 -11.91 -23.53
C LYS A 84 -0.80 -10.81 -23.36
N ASP A 85 0.46 -11.07 -23.70
CA ASP A 85 1.56 -10.08 -23.62
C ASP A 85 1.61 -9.33 -22.26
N SER A 86 1.45 -10.08 -21.15
CA SER A 86 1.41 -9.53 -19.78
C SER A 86 0.22 -8.62 -19.48
N ILE A 87 -0.83 -8.67 -20.29
CA ILE A 87 -2.07 -7.92 -20.11
C ILE A 87 -3.18 -8.91 -19.76
N LEU A 88 -3.85 -8.66 -18.64
CA LEU A 88 -5.06 -9.38 -18.27
C LEU A 88 -6.25 -8.87 -19.09
N LEU A 89 -6.87 -9.76 -19.84
CA LEU A 89 -8.03 -9.48 -20.67
C LEU A 89 -9.26 -10.17 -20.09
N VAL A 90 -10.34 -9.42 -19.95
CA VAL A 90 -11.68 -9.93 -19.65
C VAL A 90 -12.54 -9.63 -20.86
N ASN A 91 -13.04 -10.68 -21.53
CA ASN A 91 -13.79 -10.57 -22.78
C ASN A 91 -13.06 -9.74 -23.86
N GLY A 92 -11.73 -9.91 -23.95
CA GLY A 92 -10.88 -9.19 -24.88
C GLY A 92 -10.54 -7.75 -24.50
N ILE A 93 -11.00 -7.26 -23.34
CA ILE A 93 -10.76 -5.89 -22.88
C ILE A 93 -9.70 -5.90 -21.77
N PRO A 94 -8.64 -5.05 -21.84
CA PRO A 94 -7.68 -4.87 -20.75
C PRO A 94 -8.38 -4.49 -19.45
N PHE A 95 -8.14 -5.28 -18.40
CA PHE A 95 -8.81 -5.14 -17.12
C PHE A 95 -7.80 -4.75 -16.03
N MET A 96 -8.09 -3.70 -15.25
CA MET A 96 -7.33 -3.33 -14.06
C MET A 96 -8.09 -3.77 -12.80
N PRO A 97 -7.65 -4.83 -12.11
CA PRO A 97 -8.26 -5.24 -10.85
C PRO A 97 -8.01 -4.23 -9.73
N ARG A 98 -9.09 -3.77 -9.11
CA ARG A 98 -9.13 -3.12 -7.80
C ARG A 98 -9.72 -4.13 -6.83
N ILE A 99 -8.84 -4.88 -6.18
CA ILE A 99 -9.18 -6.08 -5.43
C ILE A 99 -9.29 -5.75 -3.95
N ILE A 100 -10.30 -6.30 -3.27
CA ILE A 100 -10.42 -6.28 -1.80
C ILE A 100 -10.55 -7.70 -1.27
N GLU A 101 -9.86 -8.00 -0.16
CA GLU A 101 -10.05 -9.23 0.59
C GLU A 101 -11.44 -9.26 1.26
N HIS A 102 -12.18 -10.33 1.02
CA HIS A 102 -13.52 -10.51 1.59
C HIS A 102 -13.46 -10.93 3.06
N ASN A 103 -14.18 -10.22 3.92
CA ASN A 103 -14.31 -10.50 5.35
C ASN A 103 -15.78 -10.70 5.78
N GLY A 104 -16.65 -11.04 4.83
CA GLY A 104 -18.07 -11.33 5.06
C GLY A 104 -19.03 -10.18 4.77
N GLU A 105 -18.55 -9.06 4.22
CA GLU A 105 -19.39 -7.96 3.74
C GLU A 105 -20.23 -8.39 2.53
N SER A 106 -21.34 -7.70 2.26
CA SER A 106 -22.09 -7.92 1.02
C SER A 106 -21.27 -7.50 -0.20
N LEU A 107 -21.35 -8.27 -1.30
CA LEU A 107 -20.70 -7.91 -2.56
C LEU A 107 -21.25 -6.60 -3.14
N VAL A 108 -22.54 -6.31 -2.93
CA VAL A 108 -23.17 -5.04 -3.33
C VAL A 108 -22.49 -3.86 -2.62
N TYR A 109 -22.24 -4.00 -1.33
CA TYR A 109 -21.58 -2.98 -0.53
C TYR A 109 -20.15 -2.72 -1.02
N LEU A 110 -19.36 -3.79 -1.24
CA LEU A 110 -17.99 -3.66 -1.74
C LEU A 110 -17.94 -3.05 -3.16
N HIS A 111 -18.90 -3.40 -4.03
CA HIS A 111 -19.03 -2.80 -5.36
C HIS A 111 -19.31 -1.28 -5.29
N GLN A 112 -20.18 -0.84 -4.37
CA GLN A 112 -20.46 0.60 -4.17
C GLN A 112 -19.23 1.40 -3.76
N LEU A 113 -18.26 0.77 -3.09
CA LEU A 113 -16.97 1.37 -2.74
C LEU A 113 -15.99 1.45 -3.94
N GLY A 114 -16.39 0.98 -5.12
CA GLY A 114 -15.60 1.05 -6.36
C GLY A 114 -14.63 -0.11 -6.59
N PHE A 115 -14.70 -1.17 -5.77
CA PHE A 115 -14.01 -2.42 -6.05
C PHE A 115 -14.68 -3.13 -7.23
N ASN A 116 -13.89 -3.59 -8.19
CA ASN A 116 -14.39 -4.38 -9.33
C ASN A 116 -14.04 -5.87 -9.20
N THR A 117 -13.20 -6.22 -8.22
CA THR A 117 -12.71 -7.59 -8.00
C THR A 117 -12.70 -7.90 -6.51
N ILE A 118 -13.13 -9.11 -6.12
CA ILE A 118 -13.19 -9.54 -4.72
C ILE A 118 -12.37 -10.82 -4.56
N ALA A 119 -11.46 -10.84 -3.58
CA ALA A 119 -10.69 -12.03 -3.23
C ALA A 119 -11.40 -12.80 -2.10
N LEU A 120 -11.87 -14.01 -2.42
CA LEU A 120 -12.53 -14.89 -1.46
C LEU A 120 -11.52 -15.82 -0.78
N LYS A 121 -11.74 -16.08 0.51
CA LYS A 121 -10.93 -17.03 1.30
C LYS A 121 -11.33 -18.48 1.07
N HIS A 122 -12.54 -18.70 0.56
CA HIS A 122 -13.13 -20.01 0.30
C HIS A 122 -13.78 -19.99 -1.09
N PHE A 123 -14.09 -21.19 -1.61
CA PHE A 123 -14.83 -21.32 -2.85
C PHE A 123 -16.20 -20.62 -2.77
N PRO A 124 -16.65 -19.91 -3.84
CA PRO A 124 -17.85 -19.09 -3.78
C PRO A 124 -19.12 -19.91 -3.60
N THR A 125 -20.09 -19.37 -2.86
CA THR A 125 -21.46 -19.89 -2.81
C THR A 125 -22.24 -19.53 -4.09
N HIS A 126 -23.36 -20.21 -4.37
CA HIS A 126 -24.23 -19.89 -5.51
C HIS A 126 -24.68 -18.42 -5.48
N GLN A 127 -25.10 -17.94 -4.31
CA GLN A 127 -25.51 -16.55 -4.10
C GLN A 127 -24.38 -15.57 -4.43
N GLN A 128 -23.14 -15.87 -4.04
CA GLN A 128 -21.99 -15.02 -4.36
C GLN A 128 -21.70 -14.98 -5.86
N LEU A 129 -21.87 -16.10 -6.58
CA LEU A 129 -21.73 -16.12 -8.04
C LEU A 129 -22.84 -15.31 -8.72
N GLU A 130 -24.10 -15.46 -8.31
CA GLU A 130 -25.22 -14.70 -8.88
C GLU A 130 -25.09 -13.19 -8.60
N ASP A 131 -24.76 -12.82 -7.36
CA ASP A 131 -24.53 -11.43 -7.00
C ASP A 131 -23.37 -10.83 -7.78
N ALA A 132 -22.26 -11.56 -7.93
CA ALA A 132 -21.11 -11.11 -8.70
C ALA A 132 -21.43 -10.96 -10.19
N TYR A 133 -22.19 -11.90 -10.77
CA TYR A 133 -22.66 -11.82 -12.15
C TYR A 133 -23.53 -10.58 -12.39
N ARG A 134 -24.55 -10.36 -11.53
CA ARG A 134 -25.45 -9.21 -11.61
C ARG A 134 -24.72 -7.88 -11.50
N LEU A 135 -23.69 -7.81 -10.65
CA LEU A 135 -22.90 -6.60 -10.42
C LEU A 135 -21.75 -6.42 -11.42
N ASN A 136 -21.54 -7.38 -12.33
CA ASN A 136 -20.33 -7.46 -13.16
C ASN A 136 -19.03 -7.40 -12.32
N LEU A 137 -19.06 -7.97 -11.12
CA LEU A 137 -17.89 -8.15 -10.26
C LEU A 137 -17.10 -9.39 -10.69
N LYS A 138 -15.79 -9.32 -10.47
CA LYS A 138 -14.87 -10.42 -10.68
C LYS A 138 -14.43 -11.05 -9.36
N LEU A 139 -14.25 -12.37 -9.34
CA LEU A 139 -13.91 -13.12 -8.14
C LEU A 139 -12.55 -13.81 -8.30
N ILE A 140 -11.67 -13.61 -7.33
CA ILE A 140 -10.44 -14.40 -7.15
C ILE A 140 -10.76 -15.45 -6.10
N VAL A 141 -10.61 -16.73 -6.45
CA VAL A 141 -11.15 -17.82 -5.62
C VAL A 141 -10.12 -18.95 -5.47
N PRO A 142 -9.98 -19.57 -4.29
CA PRO A 142 -9.16 -20.76 -4.17
C PRO A 142 -9.79 -21.89 -4.99
N PRO A 143 -8.99 -22.76 -5.62
CA PRO A 143 -9.53 -23.94 -6.29
C PRO A 143 -10.12 -24.88 -5.23
N ASN A 144 -11.42 -25.21 -5.34
CA ASN A 144 -12.01 -26.31 -4.59
C ASN A 144 -12.58 -27.31 -5.59
N LEU A 145 -11.76 -28.31 -5.89
CA LEU A 145 -12.01 -29.28 -6.93
C LEU A 145 -12.91 -30.43 -6.47
N ASN A 146 -13.19 -30.47 -5.16
CA ASN A 146 -14.10 -31.43 -4.55
C ASN A 146 -15.51 -30.85 -4.36
N ALA A 147 -15.71 -29.56 -4.63
CA ALA A 147 -17.03 -28.94 -4.57
C ALA A 147 -17.78 -29.18 -5.87
N GLU A 148 -18.86 -29.95 -5.82
CA GLU A 148 -19.83 -30.01 -6.91
C GLU A 148 -20.52 -28.64 -7.03
N LEU A 149 -20.18 -27.88 -8.06
CA LEU A 149 -20.99 -26.74 -8.48
C LEU A 149 -22.34 -27.28 -8.95
N SER A 150 -23.44 -26.67 -8.49
CA SER A 150 -24.75 -26.91 -9.09
C SER A 150 -24.65 -26.74 -10.61
N PRO A 151 -25.28 -27.61 -11.43
CA PRO A 151 -25.26 -27.49 -12.89
C PRO A 151 -25.71 -26.11 -13.41
N THR A 152 -26.49 -25.39 -12.61
CA THR A 152 -27.03 -24.05 -12.91
C THR A 152 -26.10 -22.89 -12.55
N ALA A 153 -25.05 -23.11 -11.76
CA ALA A 153 -24.19 -22.04 -11.27
C ALA A 153 -23.30 -21.49 -12.40
N SER A 154 -23.43 -20.19 -12.68
CA SER A 154 -22.55 -19.51 -13.63
C SER A 154 -21.19 -19.23 -13.01
N THR A 155 -20.12 -19.80 -13.59
CA THR A 155 -18.72 -19.54 -13.18
C THR A 155 -18.10 -18.36 -13.90
N GLU A 156 -18.91 -17.56 -14.62
CA GLU A 156 -18.46 -16.38 -15.35
C GLU A 156 -17.86 -15.25 -14.49
N PRO A 157 -18.31 -15.05 -13.25
CA PRO A 157 -17.67 -14.07 -12.38
C PRO A 157 -16.25 -14.44 -11.96
N ILE A 158 -15.84 -15.71 -12.07
CA ILE A 158 -14.50 -16.14 -11.65
C ILE A 158 -13.45 -15.56 -12.61
N LEU A 159 -12.52 -14.78 -12.06
CA LEU A 159 -11.39 -14.17 -12.75
C LEU A 159 -10.22 -15.13 -12.85
N ASN A 160 -9.77 -15.66 -11.70
CA ASN A 160 -8.62 -16.54 -11.61
C ASN A 160 -8.70 -17.47 -10.39
N TRP A 161 -7.88 -18.53 -10.45
CA TRP A 161 -7.70 -19.49 -9.36
C TRP A 161 -6.55 -19.05 -8.47
N ASN A 162 -6.82 -18.85 -7.18
CA ASN A 162 -5.83 -18.47 -6.18
C ASN A 162 -5.16 -19.70 -5.57
N LEU A 163 -3.88 -19.91 -5.89
CA LEU A 163 -3.08 -21.03 -5.39
C LEU A 163 -2.61 -20.83 -3.93
N GLY A 164 -2.87 -19.65 -3.37
CA GLY A 164 -2.50 -19.31 -2.00
C GLY A 164 -1.17 -18.58 -1.87
N LEU A 165 -0.61 -18.61 -0.67
CA LEU A 165 0.58 -17.87 -0.29
C LEU A 165 1.80 -18.79 -0.20
N HIS A 166 2.85 -18.46 -0.96
CA HIS A 166 4.13 -19.15 -0.94
C HIS A 166 5.11 -18.47 0.04
N GLN A 167 5.38 -19.12 1.17
CA GLN A 167 6.23 -18.60 2.27
C GLN A 167 7.53 -19.38 2.52
N ARG A 168 7.64 -20.62 2.05
CA ARG A 168 8.84 -21.46 2.23
C ARG A 168 8.96 -22.50 1.11
N GLU A 169 10.14 -23.08 0.90
CA GLU A 169 10.37 -24.06 -0.17
C GLU A 169 9.38 -25.24 -0.17
N SER A 170 9.01 -25.75 1.01
CA SER A 170 8.05 -26.85 1.15
C SER A 170 6.65 -26.55 0.59
N THR A 171 6.32 -25.28 0.31
CA THR A 171 5.04 -24.92 -0.33
C THR A 171 5.12 -24.88 -1.87
N LEU A 172 6.31 -25.02 -2.49
CA LEU A 172 6.45 -25.07 -3.95
C LEU A 172 5.79 -26.32 -4.55
N GLU A 173 5.99 -27.49 -3.93
CA GLU A 173 5.39 -28.75 -4.40
C GLU A 173 3.85 -28.68 -4.38
N THR A 174 3.29 -28.07 -3.33
CA THR A 174 1.84 -27.83 -3.23
C THR A 174 1.34 -26.92 -4.34
N LEU A 175 2.10 -25.87 -4.66
CA LEU A 175 1.76 -24.91 -5.71
C LEU A 175 1.85 -25.54 -7.10
N GLN A 176 2.89 -26.33 -7.36
CA GLN A 176 3.03 -27.11 -8.60
C GLN A 176 1.85 -28.08 -8.77
N THR A 177 1.54 -28.88 -7.75
CA THR A 177 0.44 -29.85 -7.80
C THR A 177 -0.90 -29.16 -8.07
N ALA A 178 -1.15 -28.01 -7.43
CA ALA A 178 -2.37 -27.24 -7.66
C ALA A 178 -2.44 -26.67 -9.09
N SER A 179 -1.31 -26.22 -9.65
CA SER A 179 -1.22 -25.71 -11.03
C SER A 179 -1.52 -26.80 -12.06
N GLU A 180 -0.84 -27.95 -11.96
CA GLU A 180 -1.05 -29.11 -12.85
C GLU A 180 -2.51 -29.58 -12.82
N LEU A 181 -3.12 -29.59 -11.63
CA LEU A 181 -4.50 -29.99 -11.46
C LEU A 181 -5.49 -29.01 -12.10
N ILE A 182 -5.21 -27.70 -12.07
CA ILE A 182 -6.03 -26.69 -12.75
C ILE A 182 -5.94 -26.83 -14.28
N GLU A 183 -4.80 -27.24 -14.83
CA GLU A 183 -4.66 -27.51 -16.26
C GLU A 183 -5.54 -28.67 -16.74
N THR A 184 -5.93 -29.59 -15.85
CA THR A 184 -6.86 -30.69 -16.16
C THR A 184 -8.34 -30.29 -16.16
N LEU A 185 -8.67 -29.07 -15.74
CA LEU A 185 -10.06 -28.64 -15.64
C LEU A 185 -10.76 -28.54 -17.01
N PRO A 186 -12.08 -28.78 -17.07
CA PRO A 186 -12.85 -28.57 -18.30
C PRO A 186 -12.71 -27.14 -18.83
N ALA A 187 -12.73 -26.98 -20.16
CA ALA A 187 -12.54 -25.67 -20.81
C ALA A 187 -13.45 -24.54 -20.27
N LYS A 188 -14.67 -24.87 -19.79
CA LYS A 188 -15.60 -23.90 -19.16
C LYS A 188 -15.03 -23.26 -17.87
N LEU A 189 -14.17 -23.99 -17.16
CA LEU A 189 -13.50 -23.58 -15.92
C LEU A 189 -12.06 -23.11 -16.13
N ALA A 190 -11.57 -23.10 -17.38
CA ALA A 190 -10.25 -22.60 -17.71
C ALA A 190 -10.15 -21.12 -17.33
N ARG A 191 -9.29 -20.80 -16.36
CA ARG A 191 -8.98 -19.45 -15.89
C ARG A 191 -7.49 -19.38 -15.57
N PRO A 192 -6.87 -18.20 -15.70
CA PRO A 192 -5.52 -18.00 -15.21
C PRO A 192 -5.40 -18.33 -13.73
N THR A 193 -4.18 -18.62 -13.30
CA THR A 193 -3.81 -18.85 -11.90
C THR A 193 -3.12 -17.64 -11.31
N VAL A 194 -3.27 -17.45 -9.99
CA VAL A 194 -2.58 -16.41 -9.23
C VAL A 194 -2.00 -17.00 -7.96
N ALA A 195 -0.79 -16.60 -7.60
CA ALA A 195 -0.16 -16.97 -6.33
C ALA A 195 0.49 -15.74 -5.68
N THR A 196 0.45 -15.68 -4.35
CA THR A 196 1.17 -14.65 -3.60
C THR A 196 2.59 -15.13 -3.29
N ALA A 197 3.60 -14.37 -3.70
CA ALA A 197 5.00 -14.74 -3.49
C ALA A 197 5.65 -13.89 -2.39
N ALA A 198 6.29 -14.54 -1.42
CA ALA A 198 7.15 -13.86 -0.44
C ALA A 198 8.66 -14.01 -0.77
N HIS A 199 9.03 -15.03 -1.54
CA HIS A 199 10.40 -15.41 -1.90
C HIS A 199 10.34 -16.36 -3.11
N GLN A 200 11.49 -16.75 -3.68
CA GLN A 200 11.57 -17.66 -4.84
C GLN A 200 10.68 -17.19 -6.03
N PHE A 201 10.68 -15.89 -6.31
CA PHE A 201 9.78 -15.25 -7.28
C PHE A 201 9.84 -15.88 -8.67
N LYS A 202 11.04 -16.29 -9.10
CA LYS A 202 11.26 -17.00 -10.37
C LYS A 202 10.58 -18.36 -10.42
N GLN A 203 10.58 -19.09 -9.30
CA GLN A 203 9.95 -20.41 -9.15
C GLN A 203 8.43 -20.27 -9.08
N VAL A 204 7.91 -19.33 -8.28
CA VAL A 204 6.47 -19.09 -8.17
C VAL A 204 5.87 -18.68 -9.52
N SER A 205 6.53 -17.77 -10.26
CA SER A 205 6.12 -17.36 -11.62
C SER A 205 6.26 -18.47 -12.67
N ARG A 206 6.76 -19.67 -12.31
CA ARG A 206 6.73 -20.83 -13.21
C ARG A 206 5.39 -21.52 -13.27
N TYR A 207 4.68 -21.49 -12.15
CA TYR A 207 3.51 -22.31 -11.88
C TYR A 207 2.25 -21.45 -11.72
N ALA A 208 2.39 -20.13 -11.60
CA ALA A 208 1.30 -19.18 -11.59
C ALA A 208 1.39 -18.24 -12.80
N ASP A 209 0.28 -18.02 -13.49
CA ASP A 209 0.19 -17.08 -14.62
C ASP A 209 0.37 -15.62 -14.18
N LEU A 210 -0.01 -15.32 -12.93
CA LEU A 210 0.11 -14.02 -12.29
C LEU A 210 0.68 -14.15 -10.87
N VAL A 211 1.46 -13.16 -10.45
CA VAL A 211 2.02 -13.12 -9.08
C VAL A 211 1.52 -11.90 -8.31
N ILE A 212 1.09 -12.10 -7.06
CA ILE A 212 0.87 -11.02 -6.10
C ILE A 212 2.15 -10.81 -5.30
N LEU A 213 2.69 -9.60 -5.37
CA LEU A 213 3.83 -9.15 -4.58
C LEU A 213 3.35 -8.38 -3.36
N ASN A 214 3.74 -8.81 -2.16
CA ASN A 214 3.38 -8.10 -0.94
C ASN A 214 4.27 -6.86 -0.76
N TRP A 215 3.66 -5.68 -0.65
CA TRP A 215 4.38 -4.44 -0.38
C TRP A 215 3.77 -3.68 0.79
N GLN A 216 4.50 -3.66 1.91
CA GLN A 216 4.06 -3.02 3.15
C GLN A 216 5.12 -2.01 3.61
N PRO A 217 5.32 -0.91 2.87
CA PRO A 217 6.42 0.00 3.15
C PRO A 217 6.13 0.93 4.34
N LEU A 218 4.86 1.09 4.72
CA LEU A 218 4.40 2.03 5.74
C LEU A 218 4.69 1.52 7.16
N HIS A 219 4.90 2.46 8.09
CA HIS A 219 5.17 2.19 9.51
C HIS A 219 6.42 1.31 9.73
N SER A 220 7.46 1.53 8.91
CA SER A 220 8.72 0.78 8.95
C SER A 220 9.92 1.74 9.04
N SER A 221 11.05 1.21 9.54
CA SER A 221 12.37 1.85 9.46
C SER A 221 12.89 1.93 8.02
N LEU A 222 12.42 1.06 7.13
CA LEU A 222 12.78 1.05 5.71
C LEU A 222 12.20 2.27 4.99
N THR A 223 13.01 3.02 4.26
CA THR A 223 12.52 4.17 3.49
C THR A 223 11.63 3.73 2.32
N LEU A 224 10.78 4.64 1.82
CA LEU A 224 9.98 4.36 0.62
C LEU A 224 10.84 4.08 -0.61
N GLU A 225 12.02 4.69 -0.72
CA GLU A 225 12.94 4.47 -1.82
C GLU A 225 13.56 3.06 -1.78
N GLN A 226 14.04 2.64 -0.61
CA GLN A 226 14.59 1.30 -0.41
C GLN A 226 13.52 0.23 -0.63
N SER A 227 12.32 0.41 -0.05
CA SER A 227 11.21 -0.52 -0.26
C SER A 227 10.72 -0.57 -1.72
N SER A 228 10.81 0.54 -2.48
CA SER A 228 10.50 0.53 -3.93
C SER A 228 11.57 -0.22 -4.72
N SER A 229 12.82 -0.14 -4.30
CA SER A 229 13.93 -0.88 -4.90
C SER A 229 13.77 -2.39 -4.69
N GLN A 230 13.31 -2.81 -3.51
CA GLN A 230 13.00 -4.23 -3.23
C GLN A 230 11.90 -4.78 -4.11
N ILE A 231 10.80 -4.03 -4.28
CA ILE A 231 9.74 -4.45 -5.21
C ILE A 231 10.27 -4.50 -6.64
N THR A 232 11.11 -3.55 -7.04
CA THR A 232 11.77 -3.58 -8.35
C THR A 232 12.64 -4.81 -8.54
N GLN A 233 13.39 -5.21 -7.51
CA GLN A 233 14.15 -6.45 -7.53
C GLN A 233 13.24 -7.68 -7.64
N ALA A 234 12.18 -7.76 -6.83
CA ALA A 234 11.22 -8.88 -6.86
C ALA A 234 10.56 -9.01 -8.24
N MET A 235 10.18 -7.89 -8.85
CA MET A 235 9.63 -7.83 -10.22
C MET A 235 10.62 -8.35 -11.26
N ASN A 236 11.91 -7.99 -11.14
CA ASN A 236 12.96 -8.43 -12.07
C ASN A 236 13.31 -9.92 -11.92
N GLU A 237 12.97 -10.55 -10.80
CA GLU A 237 13.16 -11.98 -10.57
C GLU A 237 12.03 -12.84 -11.15
N LEU A 238 10.88 -12.25 -11.46
CA LEU A 238 9.79 -12.96 -12.15
C LEU A 238 10.22 -13.40 -13.55
N ARG A 239 9.58 -14.45 -14.07
CA ARG A 239 9.71 -14.80 -15.49
C ARG A 239 9.34 -13.59 -16.36
N ARG A 240 10.08 -13.38 -17.45
CA ARG A 240 9.80 -12.30 -18.40
C ARG A 240 8.35 -12.42 -18.89
N GLY A 241 7.63 -11.31 -18.79
CA GLY A 241 6.25 -11.24 -19.24
C GLY A 241 5.21 -11.74 -18.24
N THR A 242 5.60 -12.21 -17.05
CA THR A 242 4.64 -12.51 -15.98
C THR A 242 4.05 -11.20 -15.44
N PRO A 243 2.73 -10.95 -15.58
CA PRO A 243 2.10 -9.82 -14.92
C PRO A 243 2.10 -10.01 -13.41
N TYR A 244 2.04 -8.89 -12.69
CA TYR A 244 1.95 -8.91 -11.23
C TYR A 244 0.97 -7.86 -10.72
N TRP A 245 0.43 -8.15 -9.55
CA TRP A 245 -0.31 -7.20 -8.73
C TRP A 245 0.49 -6.91 -7.46
N ILE A 246 0.25 -5.74 -6.86
CA ILE A 246 0.87 -5.39 -5.59
C ILE A 246 -0.20 -5.40 -4.50
N SER A 247 0.09 -6.11 -3.41
CA SER A 247 -0.74 -6.13 -2.21
C SER A 247 -0.34 -5.01 -1.27
N ILE A 248 -1.32 -4.23 -0.81
CA ILE A 248 -1.15 -3.05 0.06
C ILE A 248 -2.14 -3.16 1.22
N ALA A 249 -1.68 -3.02 2.46
CA ALA A 249 -2.58 -3.04 3.61
C ALA A 249 -3.43 -1.76 3.67
N THR A 250 -4.69 -1.93 4.03
CA THR A 250 -5.62 -0.81 4.28
C THR A 250 -5.59 -0.31 5.72
N GLN A 251 -4.86 -1.01 6.58
CA GLN A 251 -4.76 -0.76 8.03
C GLN A 251 -3.34 -1.00 8.53
N ILE A 252 -3.06 -0.46 9.73
CA ILE A 252 -1.86 -0.79 10.51
C ILE A 252 -1.79 -2.30 10.72
N SER A 253 -0.57 -2.86 10.62
CA SER A 253 -0.32 -4.28 10.89
C SER A 253 -0.85 -4.68 12.28
N PRO A 254 -1.56 -5.82 12.41
CA PRO A 254 -2.03 -6.31 13.71
C PRO A 254 -0.91 -6.44 14.75
N VAL A 255 0.32 -6.80 14.31
CA VAL A 255 1.49 -6.92 15.19
C VAL A 255 1.88 -5.55 15.78
N LEU A 256 1.91 -4.50 14.95
CA LEU A 256 2.19 -3.15 15.41
C LEU A 256 1.08 -2.65 16.33
N LEU A 257 -0.19 -2.82 15.94
CA LEU A 257 -1.34 -2.40 16.74
C LEU A 257 -1.32 -3.05 18.13
N GLN A 258 -1.05 -4.36 18.21
CA GLN A 258 -0.93 -5.08 19.47
C GLN A 258 0.17 -4.50 20.36
N GLN A 259 1.34 -4.19 19.79
CA GLN A 259 2.44 -3.58 20.53
C GLN A 259 2.12 -2.16 21.01
N GLN A 260 1.40 -1.36 20.21
CA GLN A 260 0.95 -0.02 20.62
C GLN A 260 -0.01 -0.09 21.82
N TYR A 261 -0.99 -0.99 21.80
CA TYR A 261 -1.87 -1.19 22.95
C TYR A 261 -1.09 -1.68 24.18
N SER A 262 -0.23 -2.68 23.99
CA SER A 262 0.48 -3.32 25.10
C SER A 262 1.46 -2.36 25.78
N ILE A 263 2.16 -1.50 25.01
CA ILE A 263 3.10 -0.55 25.59
C ILE A 263 2.38 0.54 26.38
N ILE A 264 1.27 1.09 25.86
CA ILE A 264 0.43 2.05 26.56
C ILE A 264 -0.08 1.47 27.88
N GLN A 265 -0.61 0.24 27.83
CA GLN A 265 -1.14 -0.45 29.01
C GLN A 265 -0.05 -0.67 30.05
N SER A 266 1.13 -1.16 29.64
CA SER A 266 2.25 -1.42 30.55
C SER A 266 2.71 -0.15 31.28
N GLN A 267 2.80 0.98 30.57
CA GLN A 267 3.29 2.23 31.16
C GLN A 267 2.23 2.90 32.04
N SER A 268 0.94 2.79 31.69
CA SER A 268 -0.16 3.32 32.52
C SER A 268 -0.20 2.69 33.91
N LEU A 269 0.10 1.40 34.02
CA LEU A 269 0.18 0.70 35.31
C LEU A 269 1.32 1.22 36.19
N THR A 270 2.42 1.69 35.57
CA THR A 270 3.56 2.26 36.30
C THR A 270 3.39 3.75 36.64
N GLN A 271 2.53 4.47 35.90
CA GLN A 271 2.32 5.92 36.05
C GLN A 271 0.81 6.27 35.93
N PRO A 272 -0.01 6.02 36.98
CA PRO A 272 -1.48 6.08 36.90
C PRO A 272 -2.08 7.50 36.76
N SER A 273 -1.27 8.56 36.76
CA SER A 273 -1.73 9.95 36.65
C SER A 273 -2.09 10.37 35.22
N GLN A 274 -1.95 9.50 34.22
CA GLN A 274 -2.25 9.79 32.81
C GLN A 274 -3.49 9.01 32.34
N PRO A 275 -4.58 9.67 31.93
CA PRO A 275 -5.78 9.00 31.44
C PRO A 275 -5.52 8.35 30.08
N THR A 276 -5.78 7.05 29.93
CA THR A 276 -5.67 6.35 28.64
C THR A 276 -7.03 6.15 28.00
N SER A 277 -7.48 7.16 27.26
CA SER A 277 -8.59 7.04 26.30
C SER A 277 -8.12 6.54 24.92
N PHE A 278 -7.01 5.79 24.86
CA PHE A 278 -6.46 5.28 23.60
C PHE A 278 -7.44 4.29 22.97
N GLN A 279 -8.08 4.69 21.86
CA GLN A 279 -9.07 3.86 21.17
C GLN A 279 -8.45 2.97 20.08
N GLY A 280 -7.13 3.05 19.88
CA GLY A 280 -6.39 2.35 18.83
C GLY A 280 -6.86 2.71 17.43
N HIS A 281 -6.08 3.56 16.78
CA HIS A 281 -6.33 3.92 15.40
C HIS A 281 -5.76 2.84 14.49
N THR A 282 -6.56 2.37 13.54
CA THR A 282 -6.16 1.27 12.64
C THR A 282 -6.01 1.75 11.21
N THR A 283 -6.61 2.89 10.85
CA THR A 283 -6.69 3.33 9.45
C THR A 283 -5.42 4.05 9.01
N ILE A 284 -4.90 3.66 7.84
CA ILE A 284 -3.82 4.37 7.14
C ILE A 284 -4.39 5.66 6.53
N SER A 285 -3.64 6.77 6.65
CA SER A 285 -4.09 8.05 6.12
C SER A 285 -4.24 8.03 4.59
N TYR A 286 -5.19 8.82 4.06
CA TYR A 286 -5.41 8.94 2.62
C TYR A 286 -4.11 9.22 1.85
N ASN A 287 -3.34 10.22 2.30
CA ASN A 287 -2.10 10.65 1.64
C ASN A 287 -1.09 9.49 1.51
N GLN A 288 -0.90 8.71 2.56
CA GLN A 288 0.03 7.57 2.53
C GLN A 288 -0.49 6.44 1.65
N LEU A 289 -1.77 6.07 1.79
CA LEU A 289 -2.35 4.99 1.01
C LEU A 289 -2.37 5.32 -0.49
N ALA A 290 -2.73 6.56 -0.85
CA ALA A 290 -2.73 7.01 -2.23
C ALA A 290 -1.30 7.05 -2.81
N MET A 291 -0.31 7.53 -2.03
CA MET A 291 1.09 7.54 -2.44
C MET A 291 1.64 6.13 -2.75
N VAL A 292 1.45 5.16 -1.85
CA VAL A 292 1.92 3.78 -2.10
C VAL A 292 1.12 3.11 -3.22
N THR A 293 -0.17 3.39 -3.34
CA THR A 293 -0.99 2.83 -4.43
C THR A 293 -0.53 3.36 -5.79
N HIS A 294 -0.37 4.68 -5.95
CA HIS A 294 0.11 5.25 -7.20
C HIS A 294 1.56 4.85 -7.51
N ARG A 295 2.44 4.73 -6.50
CA ARG A 295 3.81 4.27 -6.71
C ARG A 295 3.85 2.81 -7.18
N SER A 296 2.99 1.95 -6.65
CA SER A 296 2.83 0.56 -7.11
C SER A 296 2.48 0.49 -8.61
N LEU A 297 1.53 1.33 -9.04
CA LEU A 297 1.08 1.39 -10.43
C LEU A 297 2.14 2.00 -11.36
N ALA A 298 2.86 3.01 -10.89
CA ALA A 298 3.96 3.63 -11.62
C ALA A 298 5.13 2.63 -11.84
N LEU A 299 5.37 1.75 -10.86
CA LEU A 299 6.32 0.63 -10.96
C LEU A 299 5.89 -0.46 -11.95
N GLY A 300 4.67 -0.41 -12.48
CA GLY A 300 4.18 -1.32 -13.53
C GLY A 300 3.17 -2.38 -13.08
N ALA A 301 2.73 -2.35 -11.82
CA ALA A 301 1.69 -3.27 -11.35
C ALA A 301 0.41 -3.14 -12.18
N ARG A 302 -0.19 -4.28 -12.55
CA ARG A 302 -1.41 -4.33 -13.39
C ARG A 302 -2.72 -4.22 -12.62
N GLY A 303 -2.63 -4.21 -11.29
CA GLY A 303 -3.75 -4.20 -10.37
C GLY A 303 -3.28 -4.04 -8.93
N ILE A 304 -4.20 -3.67 -8.06
CA ILE A 304 -3.93 -3.45 -6.62
C ILE A 304 -4.77 -4.42 -5.81
N HIS A 305 -4.11 -5.12 -4.89
CA HIS A 305 -4.72 -6.01 -3.93
C HIS A 305 -4.76 -5.35 -2.55
N PHE A 306 -5.92 -4.79 -2.20
CA PHE A 306 -6.11 -4.18 -0.89
C PHE A 306 -6.32 -5.27 0.17
N GLN A 307 -5.30 -5.45 1.01
CA GLN A 307 -5.34 -6.36 2.15
C GLN A 307 -6.15 -5.74 3.28
N SER A 308 -7.12 -6.50 3.80
CA SER A 308 -8.08 -6.02 4.79
C SER A 308 -8.24 -7.03 5.92
N PHE A 309 -7.89 -6.63 7.14
CA PHE A 309 -7.90 -7.51 8.31
C PHE A 309 -9.25 -7.52 9.04
N SER A 310 -10.15 -6.60 8.71
CA SER A 310 -11.47 -6.49 9.33
C SER A 310 -12.51 -5.95 8.36
N ARG A 311 -13.78 -6.22 8.65
CA ARG A 311 -14.92 -5.80 7.85
C ARG A 311 -14.98 -4.28 7.62
N LEU A 312 -15.42 -3.87 6.43
CA LEU A 312 -15.58 -2.47 6.04
C LEU A 312 -16.95 -1.87 6.37
N ASP A 313 -17.94 -2.69 6.74
CA ASP A 313 -19.34 -2.27 7.01
C ASP A 313 -19.64 -1.97 8.49
N ARG A 314 -18.61 -1.88 9.34
CA ARG A 314 -18.77 -1.49 10.76
C ARG A 314 -19.01 0.02 10.89
N THR A 315 -19.70 0.40 11.96
CA THR A 315 -20.12 1.78 12.22
C THR A 315 -19.15 2.59 13.09
N ASP A 316 -18.01 2.02 13.48
CA ASP A 316 -16.98 2.74 14.23
C ASP A 316 -16.24 3.76 13.35
N LYS A 317 -15.70 4.82 13.99
CA LYS A 317 -15.07 5.95 13.29
C LYS A 317 -13.87 5.52 12.43
N GLU A 318 -13.09 4.53 12.87
CA GLU A 318 -11.94 4.01 12.13
C GLU A 318 -12.38 3.34 10.83
N THR A 319 -13.38 2.47 10.91
CA THR A 319 -13.96 1.78 9.76
C THR A 319 -14.61 2.76 8.80
N ILE A 320 -15.39 3.72 9.30
CA ILE A 320 -15.99 4.78 8.46
C ILE A 320 -14.90 5.55 7.71
N LEU A 321 -13.82 5.95 8.39
CA LEU A 321 -12.72 6.64 7.71
C LEU A 321 -12.10 5.74 6.63
N ARG A 322 -11.78 4.50 6.95
CA ARG A 322 -11.13 3.56 6.03
C ARG A 322 -11.97 3.33 4.78
N THR A 323 -13.26 3.13 4.95
CA THR A 323 -14.23 2.99 3.86
C THR A 323 -14.25 4.23 2.97
N ARG A 324 -14.26 5.44 3.54
CA ARG A 324 -14.22 6.70 2.76
C ARG A 324 -12.91 6.88 2.01
N VAL A 325 -11.78 6.54 2.65
CA VAL A 325 -10.44 6.58 2.04
C VAL A 325 -10.36 5.63 0.84
N LEU A 326 -10.83 4.39 1.00
CA LEU A 326 -10.83 3.39 -0.07
C LEU A 326 -11.79 3.75 -1.21
N GLU A 327 -12.99 4.26 -0.89
CA GLU A 327 -13.93 4.70 -1.91
C GLU A 327 -13.35 5.85 -2.75
N ARG A 328 -12.73 6.84 -2.09
CA ARG A 328 -12.10 7.95 -2.80
C ARG A 328 -10.99 7.44 -3.71
N LEU A 329 -10.09 6.62 -3.17
CA LEU A 329 -8.96 6.08 -3.93
C LEU A 329 -9.42 5.25 -5.13
N ASN A 330 -10.39 4.35 -4.96
CA ASN A 330 -10.92 3.54 -6.07
C ASN A 330 -11.51 4.40 -7.20
N ARG A 331 -12.19 5.50 -6.86
CA ARG A 331 -12.74 6.45 -7.85
C ARG A 331 -11.64 7.21 -8.57
N GLU A 332 -10.61 7.64 -7.85
CA GLU A 332 -9.43 8.29 -8.45
C GLU A 332 -8.67 7.34 -9.38
N LEU A 333 -8.58 6.04 -9.05
CA LEU A 333 -7.91 5.05 -9.89
C LEU A 333 -8.61 4.80 -11.24
N GLN A 334 -9.93 5.01 -11.34
CA GLN A 334 -10.65 4.92 -12.62
C GLN A 334 -10.09 5.87 -13.67
N LEU A 335 -9.50 7.00 -13.25
CA LEU A 335 -8.90 7.98 -14.15
C LEU A 335 -7.72 7.41 -14.94
N ILE A 336 -6.94 6.50 -14.35
CA ILE A 336 -5.68 6.00 -14.91
C ILE A 336 -5.77 4.55 -15.40
N GLU A 337 -6.95 3.94 -15.30
CA GLU A 337 -7.19 2.53 -15.61
C GLU A 337 -6.67 2.09 -17.00
N PRO A 338 -6.85 2.85 -18.11
CA PRO A 338 -6.36 2.44 -19.43
C PRO A 338 -4.83 2.34 -19.54
N TRP A 339 -4.10 3.17 -18.79
CA TRP A 339 -2.64 3.13 -18.78
C TRP A 339 -2.13 1.96 -17.95
N VAL A 340 -2.80 1.67 -16.83
CA VAL A 340 -2.43 0.56 -15.95
C VAL A 340 -2.72 -0.79 -16.61
N SER A 341 -3.91 -0.95 -17.21
CA SER A 341 -4.32 -2.23 -17.80
C SER A 341 -3.57 -2.54 -19.09
N GLY A 342 -3.38 -1.57 -19.98
CA GLY A 342 -2.83 -1.81 -21.32
C GLY A 342 -1.51 -1.08 -21.66
N GLY A 343 -1.00 -0.20 -20.80
CA GLY A 343 0.23 0.57 -21.08
C GLY A 343 1.51 -0.21 -20.80
N THR A 344 2.65 0.39 -21.12
CA THR A 344 3.98 -0.15 -20.78
C THR A 344 4.68 0.84 -19.85
N SER A 345 5.01 0.42 -18.63
CA SER A 345 5.85 1.24 -17.74
C SER A 345 7.28 1.29 -18.27
N THR A 346 7.89 2.46 -18.18
CA THR A 346 9.29 2.70 -18.57
C THR A 346 10.22 2.83 -17.37
N GLY A 347 9.69 2.61 -16.16
CA GLY A 347 10.43 2.79 -14.90
C GLY A 347 10.65 4.26 -14.54
N VAL A 348 11.71 4.50 -13.77
CA VAL A 348 12.11 5.85 -13.35
C VAL A 348 12.66 6.61 -14.55
N VAL A 349 12.08 7.78 -14.82
CA VAL A 349 12.59 8.73 -15.80
C VAL A 349 13.82 9.40 -15.21
N ASN A 350 14.94 9.32 -15.94
CA ASN A 350 16.18 9.95 -15.52
C ASN A 350 15.99 11.48 -15.54
N SER A 351 16.07 12.10 -14.37
CA SER A 351 15.76 13.52 -14.15
C SER A 351 16.72 14.07 -13.08
N PRO A 352 17.22 15.31 -13.21
CA PRO A 352 18.16 15.89 -12.25
C PRO A 352 17.48 16.35 -10.94
N LEU A 353 16.24 15.95 -10.67
CA LEU A 353 15.51 16.34 -9.47
C LEU A 353 16.02 15.56 -8.25
N GLU A 354 16.66 16.25 -7.32
CA GLU A 354 17.19 15.67 -6.07
C GLU A 354 16.06 15.10 -5.19
N TYR A 355 14.99 15.88 -4.99
CA TYR A 355 13.90 15.54 -4.05
C TYR A 355 12.65 14.97 -4.69
N HIS A 356 12.73 14.50 -5.95
CA HIS A 356 11.56 13.96 -6.65
C HIS A 356 11.91 12.77 -7.52
N SER A 357 10.96 11.86 -7.67
CA SER A 357 11.05 10.75 -8.63
C SER A 357 9.97 10.91 -9.69
N VAL A 358 10.36 10.74 -10.94
CA VAL A 358 9.46 10.79 -12.09
C VAL A 358 9.33 9.38 -12.66
N TYR A 359 8.11 8.93 -12.91
CA TYR A 359 7.84 7.66 -13.57
C TYR A 359 6.95 7.89 -14.78
N MET A 360 7.05 7.02 -15.78
CA MET A 360 6.23 7.14 -16.98
C MET A 360 5.70 5.79 -17.47
N THR A 361 4.41 5.77 -17.77
CA THR A 361 3.75 4.69 -18.51
C THR A 361 3.30 5.21 -19.87
N LYS A 362 3.68 4.49 -20.93
CA LYS A 362 3.37 4.86 -22.32
C LYS A 362 2.32 3.93 -22.91
N THR A 363 1.48 4.50 -23.77
CA THR A 363 0.69 3.74 -24.75
C THR A 363 1.06 4.22 -26.16
N GLY A 364 0.45 3.66 -27.20
CA GLY A 364 0.64 4.16 -28.57
C GLY A 364 0.22 5.63 -28.75
N ARG A 365 -0.67 6.16 -27.92
CA ARG A 365 -1.30 7.48 -28.11
C ARG A 365 -1.07 8.50 -26.99
N THR A 366 -0.49 8.08 -25.87
CA THR A 366 -0.33 8.94 -24.69
C THR A 366 0.87 8.54 -23.83
N ARG A 367 1.32 9.48 -22.99
CA ARG A 367 2.22 9.23 -21.86
C ARG A 367 1.50 9.67 -20.59
N LEU A 368 1.45 8.80 -19.59
CA LEU A 368 1.07 9.14 -18.22
C LEU A 368 2.35 9.24 -17.41
N VAL A 369 2.52 10.37 -16.76
CA VAL A 369 3.70 10.71 -15.96
C VAL A 369 3.26 10.89 -14.51
N TRP A 370 3.94 10.20 -13.60
CA TRP A 370 3.83 10.43 -12.16
C TRP A 370 5.03 11.24 -11.69
N LEU A 371 4.76 12.24 -10.87
CA LEU A 371 5.76 12.92 -10.05
C LEU A 371 5.50 12.55 -8.60
N PHE A 372 6.49 12.01 -7.91
CA PHE A 372 6.46 11.75 -6.47
C PHE A 372 7.50 12.59 -5.76
N ASN A 373 7.18 13.01 -4.54
CA ASN A 373 8.18 13.53 -3.63
C ASN A 373 9.13 12.39 -3.19
N ARG A 374 10.40 12.74 -2.95
CA ARG A 374 11.40 11.89 -2.29
C ARG A 374 11.73 12.54 -0.95
N GLY A 375 10.85 12.29 0.02
CA GLY A 375 11.09 12.70 1.39
C GLY A 375 11.61 11.55 2.24
N ASP A 376 12.59 11.82 3.10
CA ASP A 376 12.88 10.93 4.21
C ASP A 376 11.64 10.76 5.08
N HIS A 377 11.43 9.54 5.56
CA HIS A 377 10.36 9.17 6.50
C HIS A 377 8.93 9.32 5.97
N GLU A 378 8.71 9.43 4.66
CA GLU A 378 7.37 9.46 4.07
C GLU A 378 6.53 8.20 4.36
N GLN A 379 7.20 7.09 4.71
CA GLN A 379 6.52 5.89 5.18
C GLN A 379 5.88 6.01 6.57
N ILE A 380 6.19 7.08 7.32
CA ILE A 380 5.62 7.40 8.63
C ILE A 380 4.73 8.63 8.53
N VAL A 381 5.21 9.70 7.90
CA VAL A 381 4.49 10.97 7.78
C VAL A 381 4.71 11.61 6.40
N SER A 382 3.62 11.97 5.72
CA SER A 382 3.70 12.69 4.44
C SER A 382 4.24 14.10 4.63
N ARG A 383 5.16 14.53 3.76
CA ARG A 383 5.69 15.90 3.79
C ARG A 383 4.65 16.94 3.34
N PRO A 384 4.69 18.16 3.89
CA PRO A 384 3.95 19.30 3.32
C PRO A 384 4.34 19.55 1.86
N ASN A 385 3.43 20.18 1.12
CA ASN A 385 3.79 20.80 -0.14
C ASN A 385 4.26 22.23 0.13
N ASP A 386 5.36 22.62 -0.52
CA ASP A 386 5.98 23.94 -0.36
C ASP A 386 5.58 24.91 -1.49
N ASP A 387 4.49 24.60 -2.22
CA ASP A 387 3.97 25.34 -3.40
C ASP A 387 5.02 25.64 -4.50
N ALA A 388 6.17 24.97 -4.46
CA ALA A 388 7.25 25.13 -5.40
C ALA A 388 6.86 24.62 -6.79
N LEU A 389 7.19 25.41 -7.82
CA LEU A 389 7.04 25.00 -9.21
C LEU A 389 8.18 24.05 -9.60
N ILE A 390 7.85 22.79 -9.85
CA ILE A 390 8.84 21.76 -10.21
C ILE A 390 8.87 21.62 -11.72
N SER A 391 10.05 21.80 -12.31
CA SER A 391 10.26 21.67 -13.75
C SER A 391 11.19 20.50 -14.09
N PHE A 392 10.80 19.66 -15.06
CA PHE A 392 11.60 18.53 -15.51
C PHE A 392 11.28 18.16 -16.97
N ASP A 393 12.20 17.44 -17.60
CA ASP A 393 12.06 16.97 -18.98
C ASP A 393 11.60 15.51 -19.01
N VAL A 394 10.68 15.20 -19.93
CA VAL A 394 10.19 13.83 -20.15
C VAL A 394 10.70 13.31 -21.49
N PRO A 395 11.54 12.26 -21.51
CA PRO A 395 12.11 11.71 -22.74
C PRO A 395 11.07 10.94 -23.57
N GLY A 396 11.32 10.81 -24.87
CA GLY A 396 10.49 9.96 -25.75
C GLY A 396 9.06 10.44 -25.97
N VAL A 397 8.83 11.75 -25.84
CA VAL A 397 7.55 12.42 -26.06
C VAL A 397 7.48 12.94 -27.49
N PRO A 398 6.48 12.54 -28.30
CA PRO A 398 6.27 13.13 -29.62
C PRO A 398 6.04 14.65 -29.55
N VAL A 399 6.59 15.40 -30.50
CA VAL A 399 6.50 16.88 -30.54
C VAL A 399 5.05 17.37 -30.53
N THR A 400 4.12 16.61 -31.09
CA THR A 400 2.69 16.96 -31.14
C THR A 400 1.96 16.80 -29.81
N TYR A 401 2.52 16.07 -28.84
CA TYR A 401 1.84 15.81 -27.57
C TYR A 401 1.89 17.05 -26.69
N LEU A 402 0.73 17.39 -26.13
CA LEU A 402 0.60 18.51 -25.20
C LEU A 402 0.48 17.97 -23.77
N PRO A 403 1.16 18.58 -22.79
CA PRO A 403 1.06 18.18 -21.39
C PRO A 403 -0.18 18.77 -20.71
N TYR A 404 -0.85 17.93 -19.92
CA TYR A 404 -2.02 18.28 -19.12
C TYR A 404 -1.83 17.79 -17.67
N HIS A 405 -1.87 18.71 -16.71
CA HIS A 405 -1.96 18.35 -15.30
C HIS A 405 -3.38 17.87 -15.01
N VAL A 406 -3.50 16.70 -14.36
CA VAL A 406 -4.78 16.07 -14.08
C VAL A 406 -4.97 15.96 -12.58
N ASN A 407 -6.09 16.50 -12.08
CA ASN A 407 -6.56 16.29 -10.72
C ASN A 407 -8.02 15.80 -10.74
N TYR A 408 -8.60 15.57 -9.57
CA TYR A 408 -9.97 15.05 -9.46
C TYR A 408 -11.07 16.11 -9.67
N SER A 409 -10.73 17.39 -9.85
CA SER A 409 -11.68 18.46 -10.19
C SER A 409 -11.73 18.73 -11.69
N THR A 410 -10.57 18.72 -12.35
CA THR A 410 -10.39 19.25 -13.70
C THR A 410 -9.07 18.80 -14.35
N ILE A 411 -8.96 19.08 -15.65
CA ILE A 411 -7.76 18.86 -16.47
C ILE A 411 -7.26 20.21 -16.98
N HIS A 412 -6.01 20.54 -16.69
CA HIS A 412 -5.41 21.82 -17.06
C HIS A 412 -4.24 21.64 -18.01
N ARG A 413 -4.25 22.35 -19.13
CA ARG A 413 -3.10 22.38 -20.05
C ARG A 413 -1.94 23.10 -19.37
N ILE A 414 -0.78 22.44 -19.33
CA ILE A 414 0.46 23.04 -18.86
C ILE A 414 1.03 23.89 -20.00
N ARG A 415 1.39 25.15 -19.71
CA ARG A 415 1.99 26.04 -20.71
C ARG A 415 3.43 25.60 -20.97
N THR A 416 3.78 25.40 -22.23
CA THR A 416 5.13 25.01 -22.69
C THR A 416 5.78 26.17 -23.45
N ASN A 417 7.11 26.28 -23.37
CA ASN A 417 7.86 27.22 -24.18
C ASN A 417 7.89 26.77 -25.64
N ARG A 418 7.90 27.73 -26.58
CA ARG A 418 7.86 27.43 -28.03
C ARG A 418 9.04 26.53 -28.42
N GLY A 419 8.75 25.34 -28.93
CA GLY A 419 9.75 24.39 -29.47
C GLY A 419 10.04 23.16 -28.59
N SER A 420 9.59 23.12 -27.33
CA SER A 420 9.81 21.98 -26.42
C SER A 420 8.53 21.66 -25.65
N ASN A 421 7.83 20.61 -26.08
CA ASN A 421 6.66 20.07 -25.38
C ASN A 421 7.02 18.95 -24.38
N ASN A 422 8.30 18.61 -24.27
CA ASN A 422 8.83 17.61 -23.34
C ASN A 422 9.16 18.20 -21.96
N ARG A 423 9.34 19.52 -21.82
CA ARG A 423 9.55 20.18 -20.54
C ARG A 423 8.21 20.47 -19.86
N ILE A 424 8.05 19.97 -18.64
CA ILE A 424 6.83 20.06 -17.84
C ILE A 424 7.12 20.88 -16.59
N ALA A 425 6.18 21.75 -16.20
CA ALA A 425 6.23 22.48 -14.94
C ALA A 425 4.93 22.26 -14.16
N VAL A 426 5.01 21.72 -12.94
CA VAL A 426 3.87 21.38 -12.07
C VAL A 426 4.12 21.86 -10.66
N THR A 427 3.08 22.38 -10.02
CA THR A 427 3.06 22.64 -8.57
C THR A 427 2.28 21.50 -7.89
N PRO A 428 2.93 20.63 -7.10
CA PRO A 428 2.25 19.53 -6.45
C PRO A 428 1.23 19.99 -5.41
N THR A 429 0.04 19.41 -5.44
CA THR A 429 -1.02 19.65 -4.44
C THR A 429 -1.26 18.45 -3.53
N ALA A 430 -0.58 17.35 -3.78
CA ALA A 430 -0.69 16.08 -3.07
C ALA A 430 0.68 15.35 -3.08
N PRO A 431 0.85 14.24 -2.33
CA PRO A 431 2.10 13.46 -2.31
C PRO A 431 2.55 12.89 -3.67
N TYR A 432 1.67 12.96 -4.68
CA TYR A 432 1.97 12.67 -6.07
C TYR A 432 1.24 13.66 -6.98
N SER A 433 1.72 13.82 -8.21
CA SER A 433 1.04 14.56 -9.28
C SER A 433 0.97 13.74 -10.57
N LEU A 434 -0.12 13.90 -11.32
CA LEU A 434 -0.35 13.20 -12.58
C LEU A 434 -0.31 14.17 -13.75
N VAL A 435 0.51 13.85 -14.76
CA VAL A 435 0.55 14.58 -16.02
C VAL A 435 0.29 13.63 -17.18
N VAL A 436 -0.68 13.97 -18.02
CA VAL A 436 -0.98 13.25 -19.26
C VAL A 436 -0.47 14.05 -20.44
N MET A 437 0.34 13.43 -21.29
CA MET A 437 0.83 14.03 -22.54
C MET A 437 0.18 13.34 -23.72
N THR A 438 -0.57 14.08 -24.52
CA THR A 438 -1.30 13.53 -25.67
C THR A 438 -1.63 14.60 -26.71
N ALA A 439 -1.72 14.20 -27.98
CA ALA A 439 -2.36 14.97 -29.04
C ALA A 439 -3.83 14.54 -29.26
N ASP A 440 -4.17 13.31 -28.86
CA ASP A 440 -5.45 12.64 -29.14
C ASP A 440 -6.59 13.25 -28.30
N PRO A 441 -7.64 13.83 -28.94
CA PRO A 441 -8.83 14.31 -28.25
C PRO A 441 -9.55 13.24 -27.45
N LEU A 442 -9.58 11.98 -27.89
CA LEU A 442 -10.30 10.90 -27.21
C LEU A 442 -9.74 10.62 -25.81
N VAL A 443 -8.43 10.78 -25.65
CA VAL A 443 -7.76 10.66 -24.34
C VAL A 443 -8.23 11.77 -23.40
N ARG A 444 -8.35 13.00 -23.91
CA ARG A 444 -8.85 14.14 -23.12
C ARG A 444 -10.32 13.98 -22.77
N ASP A 445 -11.14 13.55 -23.73
CA ASP A 445 -12.57 13.31 -23.53
C ASP A 445 -12.81 12.16 -22.54
N TYR A 446 -11.97 11.12 -22.57
CA TYR A 446 -11.99 10.07 -21.55
C TYR A 446 -11.71 10.64 -20.16
N ILE A 447 -10.61 11.38 -19.97
CA ILE A 447 -10.24 11.98 -18.67
C ILE A 447 -11.34 12.90 -18.17
N GLN A 448 -11.86 13.78 -19.03
CA GLN A 448 -12.95 14.69 -18.68
C GLN A 448 -14.19 13.91 -18.23
N ARG A 449 -14.60 12.87 -18.97
CA ARG A 449 -15.73 12.02 -18.57
C ARG A 449 -15.52 11.36 -17.21
N GLN A 450 -14.33 10.83 -16.94
CA GLN A 450 -14.01 10.22 -15.64
C GLN A 450 -14.07 11.23 -14.49
N ILE A 451 -13.54 12.44 -14.71
CA ILE A 451 -13.62 13.54 -13.74
C ILE A 451 -15.08 13.94 -13.51
N TYR A 452 -15.87 14.15 -14.56
CA TYR A 452 -17.28 14.53 -14.44
C TYR A 452 -18.10 13.48 -13.67
N ALA A 453 -17.85 12.19 -13.92
CA ALA A 453 -18.55 11.10 -13.25
C ALA A 453 -18.22 10.97 -11.76
N ASN A 454 -17.01 11.34 -11.34
CA ASN A 454 -16.53 11.07 -9.97
C ASN A 454 -16.32 12.31 -9.09
N ARG A 455 -16.12 13.50 -9.65
CA ARG A 455 -15.70 14.72 -8.90
C ARG A 455 -16.60 15.07 -7.72
N GLN A 456 -17.93 14.98 -7.88
CA GLN A 456 -18.87 15.33 -6.81
C GLN A 456 -18.67 14.41 -5.60
N ARG A 457 -18.59 13.10 -5.85
CA ARG A 457 -18.41 12.11 -4.79
C ARG A 457 -17.02 12.19 -4.18
N ILE A 458 -15.97 12.39 -4.99
CA ILE A 458 -14.60 12.58 -4.48
C ILE A 458 -14.54 13.81 -3.57
N LEU A 459 -15.09 14.96 -3.98
CA LEU A 459 -15.09 16.18 -3.15
C LEU A 459 -15.85 15.99 -1.83
N GLN A 460 -16.99 15.29 -1.86
CA GLN A 460 -17.73 14.93 -0.65
C GLN A 460 -16.89 14.01 0.27
N LEU A 461 -16.27 12.97 -0.31
CA LEU A 461 -15.39 12.06 0.44
C LEU A 461 -14.19 12.79 1.05
N SER A 462 -13.56 13.71 0.31
CA SER A 462 -12.47 14.54 0.82
C SER A 462 -12.92 15.39 2.01
N TYR A 463 -14.09 16.04 1.92
CA TYR A 463 -14.68 16.80 3.02
C TYR A 463 -14.90 15.92 4.26
N ASP A 464 -15.48 14.74 4.05
CA ASP A 464 -15.82 13.76 5.08
C ASP A 464 -14.59 13.11 5.75
N ILE A 465 -13.54 12.85 4.98
CA ILE A 465 -12.23 12.36 5.45
C ILE A 465 -11.56 13.43 6.30
N LEU A 466 -11.51 14.68 5.81
CA LEU A 466 -10.90 15.81 6.51
C LEU A 466 -11.57 16.07 7.86
N GLN A 467 -12.89 15.96 7.94
CA GLN A 467 -13.61 16.14 9.21
C GLN A 467 -13.16 15.11 10.26
N LEU A 468 -13.04 13.83 9.88
CA LEU A 468 -12.59 12.77 10.76
C LEU A 468 -11.12 12.95 11.16
N GLU A 469 -10.26 13.30 10.21
CA GLU A 469 -8.82 13.46 10.44
C GLU A 469 -8.50 14.72 11.29
N LEU A 470 -9.24 15.82 11.11
CA LEU A 470 -9.12 17.01 11.97
C LEU A 470 -9.48 16.69 13.42
N SER A 471 -10.49 15.86 13.65
CA SER A 471 -10.85 15.43 15.01
C SER A 471 -9.76 14.59 15.67
N ARG A 472 -9.00 13.79 14.90
CA ARG A 472 -7.90 12.96 15.41
C ARG A 472 -6.68 13.77 15.79
N VAL A 473 -6.32 14.78 15.00
CA VAL A 473 -5.13 15.61 15.28
C VAL A 473 -5.39 16.68 16.33
N GLN A 474 -6.61 16.79 16.85
CA GLN A 474 -6.96 17.76 17.89
C GLN A 474 -6.13 17.57 19.18
N SER A 475 -5.84 16.33 19.56
CA SER A 475 -5.02 16.01 20.75
C SER A 475 -3.56 16.42 20.60
N LEU A 476 -3.05 16.57 19.36
CA LEU A 476 -1.68 17.06 19.13
C LEU A 476 -1.51 18.52 19.56
N ARG A 477 -2.61 19.27 19.76
CA ARG A 477 -2.57 20.68 20.20
C ARG A 477 -2.33 20.84 21.70
N THR A 478 -2.59 19.81 22.50
CA THR A 478 -2.60 19.88 23.96
C THR A 478 -1.29 19.38 24.59
N LEU A 479 -0.25 19.14 23.78
CA LEU A 479 1.06 18.71 24.24
C LEU A 479 1.98 19.92 24.47
N ASP A 480 1.91 20.52 25.65
CA ASP A 480 2.68 21.72 26.01
C ASP A 480 4.22 21.57 25.86
N SER A 481 4.74 20.34 25.78
CA SER A 481 6.19 20.06 25.62
C SER A 481 6.66 19.87 24.17
N ILE A 482 5.74 19.73 23.20
CA ILE A 482 6.03 19.29 21.82
C ILE A 482 5.28 20.15 20.78
N THR A 483 4.50 21.15 21.20
CA THR A 483 3.67 21.95 20.29
C THR A 483 4.38 23.26 19.93
N PRO A 484 5.00 23.42 18.74
CA PRO A 484 5.30 24.75 18.22
C PRO A 484 4.04 25.61 18.25
N ALA A 485 4.16 26.90 18.62
CA ALA A 485 3.03 27.83 18.58
C ALA A 485 2.32 27.83 17.20
N SER A 486 3.07 27.57 16.12
CA SER A 486 2.56 27.46 14.74
C SER A 486 1.55 26.33 14.52
N LEU A 487 1.53 25.28 15.35
CA LEU A 487 0.58 24.16 15.20
C LEU A 487 -0.86 24.59 15.47
N ALA A 488 -1.09 25.46 16.45
CA ALA A 488 -2.43 25.97 16.76
C ALA A 488 -2.97 26.81 15.59
N ASP A 489 -2.13 27.68 15.02
CA ASP A 489 -2.49 28.51 13.87
C ASP A 489 -2.78 27.66 12.62
N THR A 490 -1.93 26.67 12.35
CA THR A 490 -2.12 25.75 11.22
C THR A 490 -3.39 24.92 11.37
N PHE A 491 -3.72 24.47 12.58
CA PHE A 491 -4.98 23.78 12.86
C PHE A 491 -6.19 24.69 12.65
N ASN A 492 -6.12 25.94 13.11
CA ASN A 492 -7.17 26.92 12.90
C ASN A 492 -7.38 27.21 11.40
N GLN A 493 -6.29 27.34 10.64
CA GLN A 493 -6.32 27.47 9.18
C GLN A 493 -6.96 26.25 8.50
N ALA A 494 -6.58 25.04 8.89
CA ALA A 494 -7.15 23.80 8.35
C ALA A 494 -8.67 23.73 8.60
N THR A 495 -9.08 24.08 9.82
CA THR A 495 -10.49 24.07 10.25
C THR A 495 -11.29 25.18 9.55
N ALA A 496 -10.69 26.34 9.29
CA ALA A 496 -11.32 27.41 8.52
C ALA A 496 -11.50 26.99 7.06
N SER A 497 -10.45 26.44 6.42
CA SER A 497 -10.53 25.97 5.03
C SER A 497 -11.53 24.83 4.86
N HIS A 498 -11.58 23.87 5.79
CA HIS A 498 -12.61 22.82 5.82
C HIS A 498 -14.04 23.39 5.94
N ARG A 499 -14.25 24.37 6.82
CA ARG A 499 -15.55 25.05 6.94
C ARG A 499 -15.95 25.78 5.66
N SER A 500 -15.02 26.49 5.02
CA SER A 500 -15.26 27.18 3.74
C SER A 500 -15.62 26.21 2.61
N ALA A 501 -15.03 25.00 2.60
CA ALA A 501 -15.36 23.99 1.59
C ALA A 501 -16.82 23.50 1.66
N ARG A 502 -17.48 23.56 2.83
CA ARG A 502 -18.84 23.04 3.02
C ARG A 502 -19.84 23.62 2.03
N ASN A 503 -19.85 24.94 1.89
CA ASN A 503 -20.79 25.63 1.00
C ASN A 503 -20.45 25.34 -0.46
N ALA A 504 -19.15 25.30 -0.81
CA ALA A 504 -18.71 25.02 -2.17
C ALA A 504 -19.08 23.60 -2.63
N VAL A 505 -18.96 22.60 -1.73
CA VAL A 505 -19.40 21.22 -2.00
C VAL A 505 -20.93 21.14 -2.14
N ALA A 506 -21.68 21.80 -1.26
CA ALA A 506 -23.14 21.79 -1.29
C ALA A 506 -23.75 22.51 -2.51
N THR A 507 -23.06 23.53 -3.04
CA THR A 507 -23.52 24.35 -4.17
C THR A 507 -22.84 24.01 -5.49
N ASN A 508 -22.12 22.88 -5.56
CA ASN A 508 -21.48 22.38 -6.78
C ASN A 508 -20.40 23.31 -7.37
N GLN A 509 -19.73 24.11 -6.54
CA GLN A 509 -18.60 24.97 -6.92
C GLN A 509 -17.29 24.17 -6.88
N TRP A 510 -17.09 23.31 -7.87
CA TRP A 510 -16.06 22.26 -7.85
C TRP A 510 -14.62 22.77 -7.66
N ASP A 511 -14.22 23.80 -8.42
CA ASP A 511 -12.85 24.31 -8.36
C ASP A 511 -12.56 25.02 -7.03
N VAL A 512 -13.55 25.75 -6.49
CA VAL A 512 -13.47 26.40 -5.17
C VAL A 512 -13.41 25.36 -4.05
N ALA A 513 -14.25 24.32 -4.12
CA ALA A 513 -14.21 23.20 -3.19
C ALA A 513 -12.85 22.49 -3.24
N TYR A 514 -12.33 22.22 -4.44
CA TYR A 514 -11.02 21.62 -4.63
C TYR A 514 -9.90 22.43 -3.96
N GLN A 515 -9.86 23.75 -4.19
CA GLN A 515 -8.86 24.63 -3.58
C GLN A 515 -8.91 24.62 -2.06
N HIS A 516 -10.10 24.75 -1.46
CA HIS A 516 -10.24 24.71 0.01
C HIS A 516 -9.88 23.35 0.61
N LEU A 517 -10.29 22.26 -0.04
CA LEU A 517 -10.03 20.90 0.45
C LEU A 517 -8.53 20.54 0.34
N THR A 518 -7.88 20.83 -0.79
CA THR A 518 -6.44 20.60 -0.95
C THR A 518 -5.60 21.47 -0.02
N GLY A 519 -6.01 22.72 0.23
CA GLY A 519 -5.39 23.57 1.26
C GLY A 519 -5.50 22.96 2.66
N ALA A 520 -6.69 22.48 3.05
CA ALA A 520 -6.89 21.81 4.33
C ALA A 520 -6.08 20.50 4.46
N GLU A 521 -5.98 19.71 3.38
CA GLU A 521 -5.12 18.53 3.32
C GLU A 521 -3.65 18.88 3.51
N ASN A 522 -3.17 20.00 2.93
CA ASN A 522 -1.81 20.46 3.14
C ASN A 522 -1.56 20.91 4.57
N SER A 523 -2.49 21.65 5.17
CA SER A 523 -2.41 22.01 6.60
C SER A 523 -2.37 20.78 7.51
N LEU A 524 -3.11 19.71 7.21
CA LEU A 524 -2.99 18.45 7.95
C LEU A 524 -1.60 17.80 7.79
N ARG A 525 -0.98 17.86 6.61
CA ARG A 525 0.40 17.39 6.41
C ARG A 525 1.38 18.21 7.25
N ILE A 526 1.24 19.55 7.26
CA ILE A 526 2.04 20.45 8.11
C ILE A 526 1.91 20.08 9.59
N ILE A 527 0.68 19.92 10.10
CA ILE A 527 0.42 19.57 11.50
C ILE A 527 1.12 18.27 11.89
N ARG A 528 0.94 17.23 11.07
CA ARG A 528 1.53 15.91 11.34
C ARG A 528 3.05 15.93 11.25
N PHE A 529 3.59 16.63 10.25
CA PHE A 529 5.02 16.72 10.03
C PHE A 529 5.72 17.51 11.14
N GLN A 530 5.16 18.65 11.58
CA GLN A 530 5.69 19.42 12.71
C GLN A 530 5.64 18.61 14.01
N ALA A 531 4.54 17.89 14.28
CA ALA A 531 4.44 17.01 15.44
C ALA A 531 5.47 15.86 15.40
N TRP A 532 5.66 15.25 14.23
CA TRP A 532 6.68 14.22 14.02
C TRP A 532 8.09 14.78 14.22
N GLN A 533 8.42 15.96 13.68
CA GLN A 533 9.72 16.59 13.85
C GLN A 533 10.01 16.85 15.34
N ALA A 534 9.04 17.42 16.06
CA ALA A 534 9.19 17.71 17.48
C ALA A 534 9.38 16.44 18.33
N LEU A 535 8.76 15.32 17.95
CA LEU A 535 8.97 14.01 18.59
C LEU A 535 10.36 13.42 18.30
N ASN A 536 10.89 13.61 17.08
CA ASN A 536 12.13 12.95 16.62
C ASN A 536 13.40 13.78 16.80
N GLN A 537 13.33 15.04 17.25
CA GLN A 537 14.50 15.91 17.50
C GLN A 537 15.54 15.29 18.46
N TYR A 538 15.21 14.25 19.22
CA TYR A 538 16.06 13.64 20.24
C TYR A 538 16.35 12.15 20.04
N ASN A 539 15.74 11.48 19.05
CA ASN A 539 15.88 10.03 18.89
C ASN A 539 15.90 9.64 17.41
N HIS A 540 17.05 9.17 16.92
CA HIS A 540 17.21 8.72 15.54
C HIS A 540 16.57 7.35 15.26
N ASN A 541 16.08 6.66 16.31
CA ASN A 541 15.63 5.27 16.21
C ASN A 541 14.10 5.17 16.12
N LEU A 542 13.57 5.35 14.89
CA LEU A 542 12.13 5.44 14.59
C LEU A 542 11.30 4.27 15.12
N VAL A 543 11.83 3.04 15.01
CA VAL A 543 11.12 1.80 15.39
C VAL A 543 11.34 1.40 16.86
N SER A 544 12.05 2.24 17.63
CA SER A 544 12.37 1.95 19.02
C SER A 544 11.12 1.80 19.88
N ASN A 545 10.28 2.84 19.85
CA ASN A 545 8.96 2.82 20.44
C ASN A 545 7.93 2.58 19.32
N PRO A 546 7.11 1.50 19.38
CA PRO A 546 6.07 1.23 18.38
C PRO A 546 5.10 2.40 18.15
N LEU A 547 4.97 3.31 19.12
CA LEU A 547 4.11 4.50 19.04
C LEU A 547 4.70 5.64 18.19
N ASN A 548 5.96 5.56 17.77
CA ASN A 548 6.58 6.56 16.88
C ASN A 548 6.19 6.41 15.41
N LEU A 549 5.53 5.30 15.06
CA LEU A 549 5.35 4.91 13.66
C LEU A 549 4.02 5.40 13.06
N HIS A 550 3.12 5.99 13.86
CA HIS A 550 1.86 6.56 13.36
C HIS A 550 1.52 7.87 14.07
N THR A 551 1.07 8.86 13.31
CA THR A 551 0.85 10.23 13.84
C THR A 551 -0.21 10.30 14.93
N SER A 552 -1.13 9.34 14.93
CA SER A 552 -2.21 9.30 15.91
C SER A 552 -1.79 8.81 17.28
N THR A 553 -0.55 8.30 17.41
CA THR A 553 0.01 7.76 18.66
C THR A 553 1.15 8.63 19.21
N PHE A 554 1.40 9.81 18.63
CA PHE A 554 2.53 10.66 19.04
C PHE A 554 2.38 11.23 20.44
N VAL A 555 1.15 11.50 20.88
CA VAL A 555 0.88 11.91 22.27
C VAL A 555 1.31 10.82 23.22
N GLU A 556 0.87 9.60 22.94
CA GLU A 556 1.22 8.40 23.68
C GLU A 556 2.71 8.12 23.63
N SER A 557 3.33 8.30 22.47
CA SER A 557 4.76 8.10 22.32
C SER A 557 5.58 9.03 23.22
N ALA A 558 5.19 10.31 23.31
CA ALA A 558 5.93 11.30 24.09
C ALA A 558 6.03 10.91 25.57
N TRP A 559 4.91 10.56 26.20
CA TRP A 559 4.92 10.21 27.62
C TRP A 559 5.42 8.79 27.88
N THR A 560 5.12 7.81 27.01
CA THR A 560 5.67 6.44 27.16
C THR A 560 7.19 6.42 27.02
N THR A 561 7.75 7.19 26.08
CA THR A 561 9.20 7.29 25.90
C THR A 561 9.88 7.83 27.16
N ARG A 562 9.31 8.86 27.79
CA ARG A 562 9.80 9.38 29.07
C ARG A 562 9.74 8.33 30.18
N GLY A 563 8.63 7.59 30.28
CA GLY A 563 8.47 6.50 31.25
C GLY A 563 9.49 5.38 31.07
N LEU A 564 9.72 4.94 29.82
CA LEU A 564 10.69 3.90 29.48
C LEU A 564 12.14 4.34 29.78
N GLN A 565 12.47 5.60 29.49
CA GLN A 565 13.80 6.16 29.80
C GLN A 565 14.05 6.26 31.31
N GLN A 566 13.02 6.56 32.10
CA GLN A 566 13.09 6.66 33.56
C GLN A 566 12.95 5.30 34.28
N SER A 567 12.72 4.22 33.53
CA SER A 567 12.50 2.90 34.10
C SER A 567 13.76 2.27 34.65
N THR A 568 13.60 1.44 35.68
CA THR A 568 14.66 0.55 36.15
C THR A 568 14.63 -0.75 35.34
N TRP A 569 15.80 -1.17 34.88
CA TRP A 569 15.96 -2.36 34.03
C TRP A 569 16.75 -3.44 34.77
N SER A 570 16.42 -4.71 34.52
CA SER A 570 17.18 -5.85 35.03
C SER A 570 18.63 -5.82 34.53
N PRO A 571 19.54 -6.59 35.15
CA PRO A 571 20.79 -6.97 34.50
C PRO A 571 20.52 -7.58 33.12
N ASN A 572 21.53 -7.53 32.25
CA ASN A 572 21.45 -8.16 30.94
C ASN A 572 21.25 -9.67 31.07
N LEU A 573 20.28 -10.21 30.33
CA LEU A 573 19.88 -11.60 30.38
C LEU A 573 20.59 -12.46 29.32
N LEU A 574 21.39 -11.86 28.44
CA LEU A 574 22.10 -12.57 27.38
C LEU A 574 23.53 -12.98 27.80
N PRO A 575 23.84 -14.28 27.88
CA PRO A 575 25.22 -14.74 28.04
C PRO A 575 26.04 -14.50 26.75
N GLY A 576 27.32 -14.18 26.91
CA GLY A 576 28.25 -13.98 25.77
C GLY A 576 27.93 -12.75 24.91
N SER A 577 27.19 -11.78 25.43
CA SER A 577 26.66 -10.67 24.62
C SER A 577 27.65 -9.52 24.38
N SER A 578 28.84 -9.58 25.02
CA SER A 578 29.96 -8.66 24.80
C SER A 578 30.82 -9.01 23.58
N MET A 579 30.51 -10.11 22.87
CA MET A 579 31.21 -10.51 21.63
C MET A 579 32.72 -10.77 21.77
N GLU A 580 33.19 -11.15 22.96
CA GLU A 580 34.62 -11.35 23.25
C GLU A 580 35.12 -12.81 23.05
N ASP A 581 34.29 -13.78 23.43
CA ASP A 581 34.66 -15.20 23.46
C ASP A 581 33.62 -16.07 22.73
N LEU A 582 34.05 -16.66 21.60
CA LEU A 582 33.25 -17.56 20.79
C LEU A 582 32.76 -18.79 21.56
N ASN A 583 33.57 -19.33 22.48
CA ASN A 583 33.17 -20.48 23.29
C ASN A 583 32.09 -20.09 24.30
N LEU A 584 32.16 -18.88 24.86
CA LEU A 584 31.11 -18.34 25.72
C LEU A 584 29.82 -18.10 24.93
N MET A 585 29.91 -17.51 23.74
CA MET A 585 28.75 -17.31 22.87
C MET A 585 28.06 -18.64 22.51
N ARG A 586 28.84 -19.64 22.06
CA ARG A 586 28.31 -20.96 21.69
C ARG A 586 27.67 -21.68 22.88
N ARG A 587 28.32 -21.67 24.05
CA ARG A 587 27.75 -22.24 25.28
C ARG A 587 26.52 -21.47 25.77
N GLY A 588 26.51 -20.15 25.56
CA GLY A 588 25.38 -19.29 25.87
C GLY A 588 24.16 -19.54 24.99
N GLY A 589 24.34 -20.16 23.82
CA GLY A 589 23.24 -20.54 22.92
C GLY A 589 23.08 -19.64 21.69
N TRP A 590 24.08 -18.81 21.36
CA TRP A 590 24.10 -18.06 20.11
C TRP A 590 24.17 -19.01 18.91
N LYS A 591 23.33 -18.76 17.90
CA LYS A 591 23.23 -19.60 16.70
C LYS A 591 23.59 -18.81 15.46
N HIS A 592 24.47 -19.38 14.65
CA HIS A 592 24.75 -18.92 13.30
C HIS A 592 23.90 -19.71 12.31
N HIS A 593 23.33 -19.00 11.35
CA HIS A 593 22.51 -19.57 10.31
C HIS A 593 22.96 -19.06 8.94
N ARG A 594 22.88 -19.95 7.96
CA ARG A 594 23.15 -19.65 6.55
C ARG A 594 22.03 -20.25 5.71
N ASP A 595 21.59 -19.49 4.72
CA ASP A 595 20.67 -20.00 3.70
C ASP A 595 21.47 -20.94 2.76
N PRO A 596 21.14 -22.25 2.70
CA PRO A 596 21.88 -23.21 1.90
C PRO A 596 21.76 -22.96 0.39
N ASP A 597 20.68 -22.32 -0.06
CA ASP A 597 20.38 -22.10 -1.48
C ASP A 597 20.96 -20.79 -2.01
N HIS A 598 21.62 -20.03 -1.15
CA HIS A 598 22.16 -18.73 -1.49
C HIS A 598 23.58 -18.84 -2.06
N SER A 599 23.80 -18.33 -3.28
CA SER A 599 25.12 -18.34 -3.93
C SER A 599 26.12 -17.32 -3.34
N VAL A 600 25.68 -16.51 -2.38
CA VAL A 600 26.50 -15.48 -1.74
C VAL A 600 27.41 -16.13 -0.72
N LYS A 601 28.69 -15.74 -0.75
CA LYS A 601 29.66 -16.14 0.27
C LYS A 601 29.45 -15.31 1.52
N THR A 602 29.51 -15.96 2.66
CA THR A 602 29.23 -15.35 3.95
C THR A 602 30.32 -15.68 4.95
N LEU A 603 30.56 -14.76 5.88
CA LEU A 603 31.49 -14.91 6.98
C LEU A 603 30.85 -14.37 8.25
N VAL A 604 30.97 -15.11 9.34
CA VAL A 604 30.71 -14.59 10.68
C VAL A 604 31.89 -14.90 11.57
N GLU A 605 32.47 -13.87 12.16
CA GLU A 605 33.67 -13.98 13.01
C GLU A 605 33.64 -12.97 14.16
N LEU A 606 34.47 -13.23 15.18
CA LEU A 606 34.83 -12.22 16.16
C LEU A 606 36.11 -11.53 15.69
N THR A 607 36.03 -10.23 15.46
CA THR A 607 37.15 -9.43 14.93
C THR A 607 37.63 -8.42 15.97
N SER A 608 38.94 -8.17 16.03
CA SER A 608 39.52 -7.08 16.82
C SER A 608 39.58 -5.76 16.04
N HIS A 609 38.98 -5.72 14.84
CA HIS A 609 38.98 -4.54 14.01
C HIS A 609 37.84 -3.59 14.41
N ASN A 610 38.20 -2.49 15.08
CA ASN A 610 37.29 -1.42 15.51
C ASN A 610 36.14 -1.89 16.44
N PRO A 611 36.43 -2.58 17.56
CA PRO A 611 35.41 -2.93 18.57
C PRO A 611 34.79 -1.67 19.20
N ARG A 612 33.53 -1.75 19.65
CA ARG A 612 32.88 -0.61 20.33
C ARG A 612 33.35 -0.50 21.77
N GLU A 613 33.47 -1.64 22.43
CA GLU A 613 33.94 -1.83 23.80
C GLU A 613 34.73 -3.15 23.86
N GLY A 614 35.66 -3.27 24.80
CA GLY A 614 36.51 -4.46 24.89
C GLY A 614 37.53 -4.57 23.75
N ASN A 615 37.84 -5.81 23.35
CA ASN A 615 38.87 -6.14 22.37
C ASN A 615 38.31 -6.68 21.07
N ARG A 616 37.04 -7.14 21.05
CA ARG A 616 36.43 -7.78 19.88
C ARG A 616 34.98 -7.39 19.69
N CYS A 617 34.52 -7.44 18.45
CA CYS A 617 33.12 -7.31 18.10
C CYS A 617 32.72 -8.41 17.10
N LEU A 618 31.41 -8.62 16.94
CA LEU A 618 30.87 -9.57 15.97
C LEU A 618 30.87 -8.93 14.59
N ARG A 619 31.52 -9.57 13.62
CA ARG A 619 31.47 -9.17 12.21
C ARG A 619 30.65 -10.16 11.41
N ILE A 620 29.66 -9.65 10.68
CA ILE A 620 28.88 -10.38 9.68
C ILE A 620 29.22 -9.79 8.32
N GLN A 621 29.62 -10.62 7.37
CA GLN A 621 29.99 -10.18 6.03
C GLN A 621 29.37 -11.08 4.95
N ALA A 622 28.93 -10.46 3.87
CA ALA A 622 28.40 -11.12 2.68
C ALA A 622 29.01 -10.51 1.42
N TRP A 623 29.45 -11.33 0.47
CA TRP A 623 29.97 -10.88 -0.81
C TRP A 623 29.62 -11.85 -1.94
N GLN A 624 29.40 -11.30 -3.12
CA GLN A 624 29.14 -12.08 -4.32
C GLN A 624 30.46 -12.61 -4.88
N ASP A 625 30.47 -13.86 -5.31
CA ASP A 625 31.53 -14.40 -6.14
C ASP A 625 31.34 -13.87 -7.58
N PRO A 626 32.33 -13.17 -8.19
CA PRO A 626 32.20 -12.64 -9.55
C PRO A 626 31.85 -13.69 -10.60
N ASP A 627 32.25 -14.95 -10.38
CA ASP A 627 32.06 -16.04 -11.33
C ASP A 627 30.69 -16.74 -11.16
N LEU A 628 29.94 -16.43 -10.10
CA LEU A 628 28.61 -16.98 -9.83
C LEU A 628 27.50 -15.99 -10.20
N ALA A 629 26.39 -16.53 -10.69
CA ALA A 629 25.20 -15.74 -10.98
C ALA A 629 24.72 -14.99 -9.72
N THR A 630 24.33 -13.72 -9.89
CA THR A 630 23.83 -12.87 -8.81
C THR A 630 22.64 -13.53 -8.11
N SER A 631 22.75 -13.78 -6.80
CA SER A 631 21.61 -14.21 -5.99
C SER A 631 20.72 -13.02 -5.62
N SER A 632 19.43 -13.31 -5.44
CA SER A 632 18.51 -12.40 -4.76
C SER A 632 19.02 -12.08 -3.36
N LEU A 633 18.81 -10.86 -2.88
CA LEU A 633 19.05 -10.44 -1.49
C LEU A 633 17.75 -10.03 -0.80
N LEU A 634 16.61 -10.49 -1.35
CA LEU A 634 15.29 -10.34 -0.75
C LEU A 634 15.07 -11.35 0.40
N SER A 635 15.96 -12.34 0.54
CA SER A 635 16.16 -13.16 1.74
C SER A 635 17.57 -12.93 2.29
N ALA A 636 17.78 -13.24 3.56
CA ALA A 636 19.08 -13.09 4.21
C ALA A 636 19.98 -14.30 3.92
N PRO A 637 21.15 -14.14 3.25
CA PRO A 637 22.12 -15.23 3.10
C PRO A 637 22.70 -15.72 4.42
N VAL A 638 22.79 -14.84 5.42
CA VAL A 638 23.38 -15.13 6.74
C VAL A 638 22.69 -14.34 7.84
N TRP A 639 22.52 -14.97 8.99
CA TRP A 639 22.06 -14.30 10.21
C TRP A 639 22.60 -14.98 11.48
N ILE A 640 22.59 -14.20 12.56
CA ILE A 640 22.93 -14.66 13.92
C ILE A 640 21.72 -14.42 14.81
N SER A 641 21.39 -15.41 15.65
CA SER A 641 20.32 -15.31 16.64
C SER A 641 20.88 -15.44 18.05
N SER A 642 20.36 -14.62 18.97
CA SER A 642 20.70 -14.67 20.39
C SER A 642 20.14 -15.93 21.07
N PRO A 643 20.64 -16.26 22.26
CA PRO A 643 19.97 -17.17 23.18
C PRO A 643 18.54 -16.71 23.50
N SER A 644 17.69 -17.67 23.87
CA SER A 644 16.32 -17.43 24.35
C SER A 644 16.30 -16.84 25.75
N VAL A 645 15.47 -15.83 25.96
CA VAL A 645 15.15 -15.24 27.27
C VAL A 645 13.69 -15.56 27.60
N ALA A 646 13.45 -16.22 28.74
CA ALA A 646 12.08 -16.50 29.18
C ALA A 646 11.31 -15.20 29.46
N VAL A 647 10.07 -15.10 29.01
CA VAL A 647 9.19 -13.92 29.18
C VAL A 647 7.80 -14.33 29.62
N GLN A 648 7.16 -13.45 30.39
CA GLN A 648 5.76 -13.56 30.77
C GLN A 648 4.93 -12.50 30.03
N THR A 649 3.64 -12.77 29.78
CA THR A 649 2.73 -11.78 29.21
C THR A 649 2.78 -10.48 30.01
N GLY A 650 3.00 -9.36 29.31
CA GLY A 650 3.13 -8.03 29.91
C GLY A 650 4.56 -7.62 30.29
N ASP A 651 5.54 -8.53 30.23
CA ASP A 651 6.95 -8.15 30.39
C ASP A 651 7.33 -7.11 29.33
N VAL A 652 7.86 -5.97 29.77
CA VAL A 652 8.43 -4.96 28.88
C VAL A 652 9.93 -5.21 28.75
N LEU A 653 10.38 -5.42 27.52
CA LEU A 653 11.76 -5.69 27.17
C LEU A 653 12.42 -4.45 26.59
N ARG A 654 13.67 -4.21 26.96
CA ARG A 654 14.60 -3.33 26.27
C ARG A 654 15.66 -4.19 25.60
N ILE A 655 15.63 -4.20 24.27
CA ILE A 655 16.66 -4.83 23.44
C ILE A 655 17.57 -3.71 22.94
N HIS A 656 18.85 -3.77 23.25
CA HIS A 656 19.80 -2.69 22.93
C HIS A 656 21.12 -3.25 22.39
N GLY A 657 21.79 -2.49 21.55
CA GLY A 657 23.12 -2.80 21.06
C GLY A 657 23.67 -1.73 20.13
N TRP A 658 24.83 -2.03 19.55
CA TRP A 658 25.56 -1.12 18.66
C TRP A 658 25.81 -1.77 17.32
N VAL A 659 25.74 -0.96 16.26
CA VAL A 659 25.97 -1.36 14.87
C VAL A 659 26.95 -0.40 14.22
N ASN A 660 27.84 -0.92 13.39
CA ASN A 660 28.72 -0.11 12.56
C ASN A 660 28.81 -0.68 11.13
N ILE A 661 28.44 0.14 10.16
CA ILE A 661 28.44 -0.12 8.72
C ILE A 661 29.18 1.04 8.03
N PRO A 662 30.51 1.10 8.12
CA PRO A 662 31.29 2.26 7.68
C PRO A 662 31.33 2.41 6.15
N VAL A 663 31.05 1.34 5.41
CA VAL A 663 30.93 1.35 3.95
C VAL A 663 29.48 0.99 3.60
N PRO A 664 28.75 1.83 2.85
CA PRO A 664 27.38 1.52 2.47
C PRO A 664 27.27 0.14 1.81
N LEU A 665 26.27 -0.64 2.25
CA LEU A 665 26.02 -1.96 1.67
C LEU A 665 25.67 -1.84 0.18
N LYS A 666 26.18 -2.76 -0.64
CA LYS A 666 25.86 -2.86 -2.08
C LYS A 666 24.68 -3.82 -2.31
N HIS A 667 23.97 -3.64 -3.43
CA HIS A 667 22.80 -4.44 -3.83
C HIS A 667 21.80 -4.59 -2.67
N GLN A 668 21.24 -3.45 -2.27
CA GLN A 668 20.52 -3.29 -1.01
C GLN A 668 19.16 -3.98 -1.07
N GLY A 669 19.10 -5.20 -0.51
CA GLY A 669 17.85 -5.81 -0.07
C GLY A 669 17.30 -5.00 1.10
N ASP A 670 17.26 -5.59 2.29
CA ASP A 670 16.73 -4.95 3.51
C ASP A 670 17.84 -4.35 4.40
N GLY A 671 19.11 -4.47 3.96
CA GLY A 671 20.30 -4.05 4.68
C GLY A 671 20.63 -5.01 5.83
N LEU A 672 21.18 -4.51 6.93
CA LEU A 672 21.16 -5.23 8.19
C LEU A 672 19.77 -5.10 8.81
N VAL A 673 19.09 -6.21 9.02
CA VAL A 673 17.79 -6.29 9.69
C VAL A 673 17.96 -6.81 11.11
N ILE A 674 17.54 -6.02 12.08
CA ILE A 674 17.55 -6.39 13.50
C ILE A 674 16.11 -6.57 13.96
N TYR A 675 15.76 -7.79 14.36
CA TYR A 675 14.38 -8.12 14.71
C TYR A 675 14.29 -9.09 15.87
N ASP A 676 13.19 -9.02 16.61
CA ASP A 676 12.90 -9.89 17.75
C ASP A 676 11.86 -10.97 17.39
N SER A 677 11.77 -12.03 18.19
CA SER A 677 10.80 -13.11 17.98
C SER A 677 9.35 -12.76 18.36
N ILE A 678 9.10 -11.63 19.02
CA ILE A 678 7.75 -11.19 19.40
C ILE A 678 7.06 -10.55 18.19
N THR A 679 7.79 -9.72 17.45
CA THR A 679 7.23 -8.91 16.36
C THR A 679 7.73 -9.31 14.98
N GLY A 680 8.77 -10.15 14.91
CA GLY A 680 9.40 -10.53 13.66
C GLY A 680 9.91 -9.31 12.90
N THR A 681 9.93 -9.38 11.58
CA THR A 681 10.45 -8.31 10.73
C THR A 681 9.54 -7.08 10.61
N VAL A 682 8.32 -7.13 11.16
CA VAL A 682 7.34 -6.03 11.09
C VAL A 682 7.85 -4.78 11.79
N LEU A 683 8.45 -4.92 12.97
CA LEU A 683 9.05 -3.82 13.73
C LEU A 683 10.58 -3.90 13.76
N ALA A 684 11.18 -4.49 12.72
CA ALA A 684 12.63 -4.55 12.63
C ALA A 684 13.26 -3.18 12.45
N ASP A 685 14.47 -3.03 12.99
CA ASP A 685 15.35 -1.91 12.68
C ASP A 685 16.26 -2.26 11.51
N ARG A 686 16.49 -1.30 10.61
CA ARG A 686 17.15 -1.55 9.33
C ARG A 686 18.26 -0.55 9.06
N PHE A 687 19.46 -1.06 8.80
CA PHE A 687 20.66 -0.24 8.59
C PHE A 687 21.32 -0.58 7.26
N HIS A 688 21.62 0.46 6.48
CA HIS A 688 22.32 0.32 5.19
C HIS A 688 23.71 0.97 5.21
N HIS A 689 23.92 1.90 6.13
CA HIS A 689 25.16 2.65 6.35
C HIS A 689 25.09 3.30 7.74
N THR A 690 26.23 3.47 8.40
CA THR A 690 26.34 4.28 9.62
C THR A 690 27.63 5.12 9.58
N SER A 691 27.60 6.32 10.13
CA SER A 691 28.78 7.22 10.24
C SER A 691 29.71 6.84 11.40
N GLY A 692 29.85 5.55 11.68
CA GLY A 692 30.50 4.99 12.87
C GLY A 692 29.56 4.11 13.70
N TRP A 693 29.91 3.86 14.96
CA TRP A 693 29.08 3.08 15.87
C TRP A 693 27.79 3.83 16.23
N GLN A 694 26.66 3.27 15.83
CA GLN A 694 25.32 3.78 16.12
C GLN A 694 24.58 2.81 17.03
N ALA A 695 23.97 3.34 18.09
CA ALA A 695 23.14 2.54 18.98
C ALA A 695 21.77 2.28 18.35
N PHE A 696 21.22 1.08 18.58
CA PHE A 696 19.81 0.79 18.37
C PHE A 696 19.16 0.40 19.70
N THR A 697 17.87 0.65 19.82
CA THR A 697 17.07 0.19 20.98
C THR A 697 15.67 -0.16 20.52
N LEU A 698 15.15 -1.31 20.94
CA LEU A 698 13.79 -1.77 20.66
C LEU A 698 13.06 -2.04 21.98
N TYR A 699 11.93 -1.38 22.19
CA TYR A 699 11.02 -1.66 23.30
C TYR A 699 9.91 -2.59 22.84
N ARG A 700 9.75 -3.73 23.51
CA ARG A 700 8.75 -4.75 23.16
C ARG A 700 8.00 -5.19 24.39
N VAL A 701 6.70 -5.43 24.24
CA VAL A 701 5.90 -6.04 25.30
C VAL A 701 5.57 -7.46 24.89
N ALA A 702 5.90 -8.44 25.74
CA ALA A 702 5.56 -9.83 25.49
C ALA A 702 4.03 -10.00 25.54
N ASP A 703 3.44 -10.52 24.47
CA ASP A 703 2.00 -10.76 24.33
C ASP A 703 1.56 -12.09 24.94
N ARG A 704 2.47 -13.06 25.04
CA ARG A 704 2.26 -14.39 25.62
C ARG A 704 3.46 -14.82 26.47
N ASN A 705 3.22 -15.76 27.38
CA ASN A 705 4.30 -16.49 28.05
C ASN A 705 5.12 -17.28 27.01
N GLY A 706 6.44 -17.27 27.13
CA GLY A 706 7.29 -17.98 26.19
C GLY A 706 8.74 -17.52 26.24
N GLU A 707 9.38 -17.48 25.08
CA GLU A 707 10.78 -17.08 24.92
C GLU A 707 10.93 -15.93 23.91
N ALA A 708 11.83 -15.01 24.21
CA ALA A 708 12.21 -13.90 23.37
C ALA A 708 13.67 -14.04 22.90
N THR A 709 13.92 -13.84 21.61
CA THR A 709 15.26 -13.81 20.99
C THR A 709 15.38 -12.57 20.11
N VAL A 710 16.61 -12.09 19.89
CA VAL A 710 16.93 -11.08 18.87
C VAL A 710 17.79 -11.71 17.77
N SER A 711 17.53 -11.35 16.52
CA SER A 711 18.27 -11.81 15.34
C SER A 711 18.83 -10.64 14.54
N PHE A 712 20.00 -10.86 13.94
CA PHE A 712 20.74 -9.93 13.11
C PHE A 712 20.97 -10.58 11.74
N ALA A 713 20.20 -10.16 10.75
CA ALA A 713 20.23 -10.74 9.41
C ALA A 713 20.82 -9.75 8.40
N LEU A 714 21.80 -10.19 7.61
CA LEU A 714 22.45 -9.34 6.60
C LEU A 714 21.88 -9.63 5.22
N MET A 715 21.08 -8.70 4.70
CA MET A 715 20.39 -8.74 3.40
C MET A 715 21.01 -7.74 2.41
N GLY A 716 22.34 -7.64 2.40
CA GLY A 716 23.11 -6.75 1.53
C GLY A 716 24.56 -7.21 1.42
N LEU A 717 25.26 -6.79 0.36
CA LEU A 717 26.67 -7.13 0.18
C LEU A 717 27.56 -6.11 0.90
N GLY A 718 28.43 -6.58 1.77
CA GLY A 718 29.31 -5.75 2.60
C GLY A 718 29.57 -6.40 3.95
N ALA A 719 30.18 -5.63 4.85
CA ALA A 719 30.48 -6.05 6.21
C ALA A 719 29.76 -5.15 7.22
N VAL A 720 29.31 -5.76 8.30
CA VAL A 720 28.63 -5.11 9.42
C VAL A 720 29.31 -5.59 10.70
N ASN A 721 29.62 -4.64 11.58
CA ASN A 721 30.08 -4.94 12.93
C ASN A 721 28.95 -4.68 13.94
N ILE A 722 28.83 -5.56 14.93
CA ILE A 722 27.78 -5.57 15.95
C ILE A 722 28.44 -5.79 17.31
N ASP A 723 28.01 -5.04 18.33
CA ASP A 723 28.62 -5.11 19.65
C ASP A 723 27.66 -4.76 20.79
N ASN A 724 28.01 -5.18 22.01
CA ASN A 724 27.33 -4.86 23.26
C ASN A 724 25.82 -5.10 23.24
N ILE A 725 25.42 -6.32 22.85
CA ILE A 725 23.99 -6.67 22.78
C ILE A 725 23.45 -6.92 24.19
N SER A 726 22.21 -6.50 24.42
CA SER A 726 21.51 -6.78 25.67
C SER A 726 20.02 -6.98 25.48
N ILE A 727 19.46 -7.86 26.31
CA ILE A 727 18.02 -7.96 26.55
C ILE A 727 17.82 -7.77 28.05
N GLN A 728 17.03 -6.78 28.42
CA GLN A 728 16.70 -6.45 29.80
C GLN A 728 15.19 -6.37 29.97
N LYS A 729 14.70 -6.72 31.16
CA LYS A 729 13.29 -6.57 31.53
C LYS A 729 13.09 -5.32 32.36
N GLN A 730 11.99 -4.63 32.15
CA GLN A 730 11.55 -3.54 33.03
C GLN A 730 11.22 -4.13 34.40
N ILE A 731 11.85 -3.60 35.45
CA ILE A 731 11.53 -4.01 36.82
C ILE A 731 10.30 -3.20 37.24
N SER A 732 9.14 -3.84 37.27
CA SER A 732 7.93 -3.18 37.78
C SER A 732 8.09 -2.91 39.28
N GLN A 733 7.96 -1.64 39.68
CA GLN A 733 7.71 -1.28 41.07
C GLN A 733 6.26 -1.68 41.43
N ARG A 734 5.98 -2.98 41.53
CA ARG A 734 4.80 -3.41 42.27
C ARG A 734 5.03 -2.93 43.70
N LYS A 735 4.36 -1.86 44.14
CA LYS A 735 4.01 -1.76 45.55
C LYS A 735 3.26 -3.06 45.85
N LEU A 736 3.88 -3.97 46.60
CA LEU A 736 3.12 -4.98 47.32
C LEU A 736 2.19 -4.19 48.23
N SER A 737 0.98 -3.90 47.78
CA SER A 737 -0.12 -3.66 48.69
C SER A 737 -0.29 -4.97 49.45
N THR A 738 0.26 -5.02 50.66
CA THR A 738 -0.11 -5.99 51.67
C THR A 738 -1.63 -6.12 51.63
N PRO A 739 -2.20 -7.33 51.51
CA PRO A 739 -3.64 -7.47 51.56
C PRO A 739 -4.13 -6.88 52.88
N PRO A 740 -5.22 -6.10 52.91
CA PRO A 740 -5.76 -5.59 54.15
C PRO A 740 -6.10 -6.79 55.04
N ASN A 741 -5.54 -6.76 56.25
CA ASN A 741 -5.74 -7.76 57.27
C ASN A 741 -7.26 -7.96 57.48
N PRO A 742 -7.83 -9.17 57.33
CA PRO A 742 -9.27 -9.40 57.47
C PRO A 742 -9.68 -9.49 58.96
N ARG A 743 -9.30 -8.48 59.75
CA ARG A 743 -9.74 -8.30 61.13
C ARG A 743 -9.92 -6.81 61.40
N ASN A 744 -11.05 -6.28 60.96
CA ASN A 744 -11.88 -5.31 61.68
C ASN A 744 -12.90 -4.71 60.72
N THR A 745 -14.09 -5.31 60.68
CA THR A 745 -15.38 -4.63 60.47
C THR A 745 -16.50 -5.66 60.57
N LEU A 746 -16.87 -6.02 61.80
CA LEU A 746 -18.21 -6.52 62.08
C LEU A 746 -19.17 -5.32 62.05
N PRO A 747 -20.26 -5.33 61.27
CA PRO A 747 -21.28 -4.30 61.34
C PRO A 747 -22.13 -4.50 62.61
N GLN A 748 -22.18 -3.49 63.48
CA GLN A 748 -23.17 -3.43 64.55
C GLN A 748 -24.56 -3.20 63.95
N THR A 749 -25.42 -4.18 64.16
CA THR A 749 -26.87 -4.11 63.96
C THR A 749 -27.50 -3.28 65.08
N THR A 750 -28.22 -2.22 64.74
CA THR A 750 -29.24 -1.63 65.63
C THR A 750 -30.57 -1.62 64.91
N SER A 751 -31.52 -2.34 65.51
CA SER A 751 -32.89 -2.54 65.08
C SER A 751 -33.86 -1.62 65.85
N THR A 752 -34.77 -0.95 65.12
CA THR A 752 -36.22 -0.73 65.41
C THR A 752 -36.64 0.11 66.63
N PRO A 753 -37.89 0.66 66.67
CA PRO A 753 -39.10 0.35 65.87
C PRO A 753 -39.42 1.30 64.71
#